data_AF-A0A7W7D344-F1
#
_entry.id   AF-A0A7W7D344-F1
#
_cell.length_a   1.000
_cell.length_b   1.000
_cell.length_c   1.000
_cell.angle_alpha   90.00
_cell.angle_beta   90.00
_cell.angle_gamma   90.00
#
_symmetry.space_group_name_H-M   'P 1'
#
loop_
_entity.id
_entity.type
_entity.pdbx_description
1 polymer ?
#
loop_
_entity_poly.entity_id
_entity_poly.type
_entity_poly.pdbx_seq_one_letter_code
_entity_poly.pdbx_strand_id
1 'polypeptide(L)'
;MNSASSPPRLWRRLAIPLTTALVAAGLAVTAHGSAYAADALLSQGKPTTSSSNETADTVAANATDGNPGTRWSSQFSDPQWLRVDLGATATISSVVLQWENAYGTGYQIQTSPDGTTWTSIYTRTGGTGGTETLTVNGSGRYVRLYGTTRNGGYGYSLWEFKVYGSTGGTTPTDPPPTTPPPTTPPPGNFTTIWEDKFDGPAGSSPSSANWLLRTGTQYPGGAANWGTGEVETASNSTANVSLDGNGRLSIKALKDGSGNWTSGRLETQRTDFEPLAGQQTKFTAVLKQPDVANALGYWPGFRATGAAYRGNYNNWPGVGETDIMTNVNGRSQLAQTLHCGTAPDGVCAEYNGRSSGFATCTSCQTGYHEYTQIIDRTKTDEEIRFYLDGRQTWIVRQSQVGVSAWNAAVHHGFFLRLDLAIGGSLPNAVAGRTTPAPDTTSGGVLSVDSVSVARTATGTVPPAMTDPAAPTQPSVVKVTGSQGNWQLQVNGSPYQVKGLTYGPPQAAADGYMRDLKNMGVNTIRTWGVDDANTPTLLDRASRQGIKVIVGHWLNQGADYVNDTAYKNSVKAEIVARVNTLKNHPGVLLWDVGNEVILTMQDHGLSAAEVEARRVGYAKFVNEVAVAIHAADPNHPVTSTDAYTGAWPYYKQYAPALDLLAVNSYGAIGNIYSDWQSGGYTKPYIVTEAGPEGEWEVPNDVNGVPTEPSDLKKRDQYASSWATINAHPTVALGATEFHYGLENDFGGVWLNTTTGGWRRHGYYSLKRAWTGQTPANTPPEITSMTVSNQTAVPAGGTLNVSVNATDPQGDLIRYNLMYSDKYAGGGTGLTNVTFTDNGNGSFTAKAPDKLGVWKVYVYAFDGQGNVGIEQKSIRVVAPPETGTNLSRGRTTTASTYQPTGTNGPQLPSYATDGDYGTRWASEWVGTAWLQVDLGSVQSFNHVRLAWEAAYATGYQIQTSNDGSTWTTVYATTSGDGGFDEVSVSGSGRYVRMNGLTRATTYGYSLYEFGVYRR
;
A
#
# COMPACT_ATOMS: atom_id res chain seq x y z
N MET A 1 42.93 39.47 26.19
CA MET A 1 42.95 39.63 27.65
C MET A 1 41.52 39.85 28.14
N ASN A 2 41.27 39.59 29.43
CA ASN A 2 40.24 40.14 30.32
C ASN A 2 39.72 41.55 29.93
N SER A 3 38.49 42.01 30.23
CA SER A 3 37.31 41.36 30.84
C SER A 3 36.07 42.29 30.84
N ALA A 4 34.87 41.69 30.73
CA ALA A 4 33.66 41.97 31.54
C ALA A 4 32.92 43.34 31.59
N SER A 5 31.73 43.29 32.21
CA SER A 5 30.85 44.34 32.78
C SER A 5 29.98 45.25 31.87
N SER A 6 28.67 45.18 32.12
CA SER A 6 27.54 46.03 31.67
C SER A 6 27.23 47.15 32.71
N PRO A 7 26.10 47.93 32.69
CA PRO A 7 24.99 48.08 31.71
C PRO A 7 24.94 49.55 31.17
N PRO A 8 24.02 50.53 31.43
CA PRO A 8 22.57 50.55 31.74
C PRO A 8 21.66 51.66 31.08
N ARG A 9 20.35 51.34 31.00
CA ARG A 9 19.15 52.23 31.17
C ARG A 9 18.75 53.35 30.16
N LEU A 10 17.60 53.10 29.50
CA LEU A 10 16.32 53.88 29.47
C LEU A 10 16.29 55.40 29.17
N TRP A 11 15.21 55.85 28.49
CA TRP A 11 14.39 57.03 28.84
C TRP A 11 12.96 56.97 28.25
N ARG A 12 12.10 57.99 28.43
CA ARG A 12 10.62 57.93 28.32
C ARG A 12 9.96 58.89 27.31
N ARG A 13 8.86 58.43 26.71
CA ARG A 13 7.55 59.09 26.39
C ARG A 13 7.47 60.64 26.27
N LEU A 14 6.73 61.11 25.25
CA LEU A 14 5.47 61.88 25.44
C LEU A 14 4.57 61.84 24.17
N ALA A 15 3.44 62.55 24.15
CA ALA A 15 2.40 62.51 23.10
C ALA A 15 1.71 63.89 22.92
N ILE A 16 0.93 64.11 21.84
CA ILE A 16 -0.18 65.09 21.71
C ILE A 16 -0.99 64.88 20.38
N PRO A 17 -2.26 65.34 20.24
CA PRO A 17 -3.24 64.74 19.30
C PRO A 17 -4.08 65.71 18.40
N LEU A 18 -5.14 65.16 17.78
CA LEU A 18 -6.42 65.77 17.29
C LEU A 18 -6.57 66.25 15.79
N THR A 19 -7.50 65.59 15.07
CA THR A 19 -8.63 66.06 14.21
C THR A 19 -8.51 67.36 13.35
N THR A 20 -9.14 67.53 12.15
CA THR A 20 -10.41 66.98 11.59
C THR A 20 -10.53 67.26 10.06
N ALA A 21 -11.47 66.58 9.36
CA ALA A 21 -12.36 67.08 8.25
C ALA A 21 -12.52 66.11 7.05
N LEU A 22 -13.69 66.16 6.39
CA LEU A 22 -14.06 65.38 5.19
C LEU A 22 -14.10 66.26 3.91
N VAL A 23 -13.69 65.70 2.77
CA VAL A 23 -14.28 65.93 1.43
C VAL A 23 -14.24 64.58 0.68
N ALA A 24 -15.12 64.36 -0.31
CA ALA A 24 -15.27 63.07 -1.01
C ALA A 24 -15.19 63.19 -2.55
N ALA A 25 -15.06 62.01 -3.20
CA ALA A 25 -15.17 61.72 -4.64
C ALA A 25 -13.99 62.08 -5.56
N GLY A 26 -13.70 61.16 -6.50
CA GLY A 26 -12.74 61.32 -7.60
C GLY A 26 -11.99 60.03 -7.95
N LEU A 27 -12.38 59.32 -9.02
CA LEU A 27 -11.57 58.23 -9.58
C LEU A 27 -10.55 58.77 -10.58
N ALA A 28 -9.30 58.31 -10.48
CA ALA A 28 -8.35 58.26 -11.59
C ALA A 28 -7.34 57.13 -11.35
N VAL A 29 -7.06 56.31 -12.37
CA VAL A 29 -6.06 55.25 -12.31
C VAL A 29 -4.68 55.82 -12.65
N THR A 30 -3.66 55.51 -11.84
CA THR A 30 -2.26 55.61 -12.24
C THR A 30 -1.56 54.28 -12.01
N ALA A 31 -1.04 53.70 -13.09
CA ALA A 31 -0.37 52.40 -13.03
C ALA A 31 0.95 52.50 -12.25
N HIS A 32 1.08 51.69 -11.21
CA HIS A 32 2.35 51.48 -10.53
C HIS A 32 3.03 50.26 -11.18
N GLY A 33 4.22 50.46 -11.75
CA GLY A 33 4.98 49.38 -12.36
C GLY A 33 5.42 48.36 -11.32
N SER A 34 5.29 47.08 -11.64
CA SER A 34 5.75 45.99 -10.77
C SER A 34 7.26 46.08 -10.54
N ALA A 35 7.67 46.11 -9.27
CA ALA A 35 9.07 45.90 -8.92
C ALA A 35 9.45 44.44 -9.21
N TYR A 36 10.58 44.23 -9.87
CA TYR A 36 11.14 42.88 -10.03
C TYR A 36 11.61 42.36 -8.66
N ALA A 37 11.21 41.13 -8.32
CA ALA A 37 11.74 40.45 -7.15
C ALA A 37 13.22 40.09 -7.38
N ALA A 38 14.01 40.01 -6.30
CA ALA A 38 15.37 39.49 -6.35
C ALA A 38 15.35 37.96 -6.57
N ASP A 39 16.37 37.44 -7.27
CA ASP A 39 16.50 36.01 -7.55
C ASP A 39 16.50 35.17 -6.26
N ALA A 40 15.86 34.00 -6.30
CA ALA A 40 15.70 33.15 -5.14
C ALA A 40 17.00 32.42 -4.79
N LEU A 41 17.28 32.25 -3.49
CA LEU A 41 18.39 31.43 -3.01
C LEU A 41 18.00 29.94 -3.10
N LEU A 42 18.66 29.20 -3.98
CA LEU A 42 18.31 27.83 -4.35
C LEU A 42 19.08 26.76 -3.58
N SER A 43 20.30 27.04 -3.12
CA SER A 43 21.17 26.04 -2.45
C SER A 43 20.95 25.89 -0.94
N GLN A 44 20.12 26.72 -0.31
CA GLN A 44 19.94 26.71 1.15
C GLN A 44 19.28 25.41 1.62
N GLY A 45 19.92 24.73 2.57
CA GLY A 45 19.44 23.47 3.15
C GLY A 45 19.43 22.27 2.18
N LYS A 46 20.08 22.40 1.01
CA LYS A 46 20.07 21.37 -0.03
C LYS A 46 21.12 20.28 0.22
N PRO A 47 20.92 19.05 -0.30
CA PRO A 47 21.93 18.00 -0.22
C PRO A 47 23.24 18.41 -0.92
N THR A 48 24.36 18.23 -0.24
CA THR A 48 25.70 18.48 -0.78
C THR A 48 26.61 17.27 -0.66
N THR A 49 27.65 17.27 -1.50
CA THR A 49 28.71 16.25 -1.54
C THR A 49 30.02 16.93 -1.91
N SER A 50 31.15 16.38 -1.47
CA SER A 50 32.49 16.92 -1.74
C SER A 50 33.44 15.82 -2.23
N SER A 51 34.55 16.22 -2.84
CA SER A 51 35.68 15.29 -3.13
C SER A 51 36.39 14.81 -1.86
N SER A 52 36.37 15.61 -0.80
CA SER A 52 36.88 15.27 0.53
C SER A 52 36.41 16.28 1.58
N ASN A 53 36.63 15.95 2.85
CA ASN A 53 36.51 16.88 3.98
C ASN A 53 37.84 16.89 4.76
N GLU A 54 38.25 18.05 5.31
CA GLU A 54 39.45 18.21 6.14
C GLU A 54 39.35 17.40 7.44
N THR A 55 38.22 17.51 8.13
CA THR A 55 37.85 16.72 9.32
C THR A 55 36.41 16.18 9.20
N ALA A 56 35.97 15.41 10.21
CA ALA A 56 34.58 14.96 10.32
C ALA A 56 33.58 16.10 10.57
N ASP A 57 34.04 17.25 11.06
CA ASP A 57 33.19 18.40 11.41
C ASP A 57 33.08 19.43 10.28
N THR A 58 33.99 19.39 9.28
CA THR A 58 34.06 20.36 8.17
C THR A 58 33.42 19.81 6.88
N VAL A 59 32.23 19.20 7.00
CA VAL A 59 31.54 18.50 5.91
C VAL A 59 30.91 19.45 4.88
N ALA A 60 30.60 18.92 3.70
CA ALA A 60 29.99 19.69 2.60
C ALA A 60 28.65 20.37 2.97
N ALA A 61 27.87 19.79 3.88
CA ALA A 61 26.58 20.35 4.32
C ALA A 61 26.71 21.76 4.91
N ASN A 62 27.81 22.00 5.61
CA ASN A 62 28.13 23.27 6.28
C ASN A 62 28.19 24.45 5.31
N ALA A 63 28.56 24.25 4.04
CA ALA A 63 28.59 25.33 3.05
C ALA A 63 27.19 25.70 2.51
N THR A 64 26.12 25.12 3.06
CA THR A 64 24.73 25.30 2.60
C THR A 64 23.73 25.32 3.75
N ASP A 65 24.17 25.33 5.01
CA ASP A 65 23.31 25.23 6.19
C ASP A 65 22.69 26.57 6.62
N GLY A 66 23.28 27.70 6.21
CA GLY A 66 22.82 29.06 6.53
C GLY A 66 23.49 29.68 7.76
N ASN A 67 24.47 28.98 8.35
CA ASN A 67 25.12 29.34 9.59
C ASN A 67 26.56 29.83 9.33
N PRO A 68 26.85 31.14 9.45
CA PRO A 68 28.20 31.68 9.22
C PRO A 68 29.25 31.26 10.26
N GLY A 69 28.90 30.38 11.21
CA GLY A 69 29.82 29.74 12.15
C GLY A 69 30.31 28.34 11.74
N THR A 70 29.76 27.74 10.68
CA THR A 70 30.15 26.42 10.15
C THR A 70 30.75 26.54 8.75
N ARG A 71 31.69 25.65 8.40
CA ARG A 71 32.39 25.67 7.10
C ARG A 71 32.57 24.28 6.52
N TRP A 72 32.50 24.14 5.20
CA TRP A 72 33.16 23.03 4.51
C TRP A 72 34.64 23.34 4.37
N SER A 73 35.49 22.31 4.42
CA SER A 73 36.91 22.41 4.11
C SER A 73 37.39 21.14 3.42
N SER A 74 38.23 21.25 2.40
CA SER A 74 38.81 20.10 1.69
C SER A 74 40.14 19.62 2.27
N GLN A 75 40.54 18.40 1.93
CA GLN A 75 41.93 17.95 2.02
C GLN A 75 42.85 18.83 1.15
N PHE A 76 44.14 18.85 1.49
CA PHE A 76 45.11 19.85 1.03
C PHE A 76 45.75 19.52 -0.35
N SER A 77 44.91 19.21 -1.34
CA SER A 77 45.33 18.85 -2.70
C SER A 77 44.52 19.60 -3.76
N ASP A 78 44.96 19.50 -5.03
CA ASP A 78 44.28 20.05 -6.19
C ASP A 78 44.09 18.95 -7.24
N PRO A 79 42.93 18.86 -7.93
CA PRO A 79 41.71 19.63 -7.72
C PRO A 79 40.88 19.11 -6.53
N GLN A 80 39.94 19.93 -6.06
CA GLN A 80 38.89 19.53 -5.11
C GLN A 80 37.55 20.19 -5.50
N TRP A 81 36.42 19.63 -5.08
CA TRP A 81 35.10 20.15 -5.39
C TRP A 81 34.10 20.01 -4.26
N LEU A 82 33.11 20.90 -4.26
CA LEU A 82 31.89 20.80 -3.47
C LEU A 82 30.70 21.04 -4.41
N ARG A 83 29.74 20.11 -4.36
CA ARG A 83 28.53 20.04 -5.19
C ARG A 83 27.29 20.17 -4.32
N VAL A 84 26.33 20.97 -4.77
CA VAL A 84 24.95 21.00 -4.27
C VAL A 84 23.99 20.39 -5.31
N ASP A 85 22.97 19.67 -4.84
CA ASP A 85 21.81 19.25 -5.62
C ASP A 85 20.63 20.19 -5.33
N LEU A 86 20.22 21.00 -6.31
CA LEU A 86 19.08 21.91 -6.15
C LEU A 86 17.73 21.17 -6.10
N GLY A 87 17.71 19.87 -6.42
CA GLY A 87 16.53 18.99 -6.45
C GLY A 87 15.84 18.94 -7.81
N ALA A 88 15.91 20.04 -8.57
CA ALA A 88 15.41 20.14 -9.94
C ALA A 88 16.33 21.06 -10.77
N THR A 89 16.25 20.97 -12.11
CA THR A 89 16.98 21.88 -13.00
C THR A 89 16.48 23.31 -12.82
N ALA A 90 17.38 24.20 -12.44
CA ALA A 90 17.11 25.64 -12.31
C ALA A 90 17.96 26.46 -13.28
N THR A 91 17.49 27.66 -13.62
CA THR A 91 18.33 28.68 -14.27
C THR A 91 19.08 29.44 -13.19
N ILE A 92 20.41 29.52 -13.31
CA ILE A 92 21.30 30.10 -12.28
C ILE A 92 21.85 31.42 -12.81
N SER A 93 21.59 32.51 -12.07
CA SER A 93 21.96 33.88 -12.44
C SER A 93 23.15 34.41 -11.63
N SER A 94 23.34 33.90 -10.41
CA SER A 94 24.40 34.36 -9.51
C SER A 94 24.85 33.25 -8.56
N VAL A 95 26.13 33.26 -8.22
CA VAL A 95 26.73 32.40 -7.19
C VAL A 95 27.56 33.26 -6.25
N VAL A 96 27.31 33.16 -4.94
CA VAL A 96 28.11 33.81 -3.91
C VAL A 96 28.94 32.76 -3.18
N LEU A 97 30.26 32.89 -3.28
CA LEU A 97 31.23 32.11 -2.50
C LEU A 97 31.64 32.95 -1.29
N GLN A 98 31.44 32.44 -0.07
CA GLN A 98 31.96 33.07 1.15
C GLN A 98 33.14 32.24 1.66
N TRP A 99 34.34 32.58 1.17
CA TRP A 99 35.58 31.89 1.51
C TRP A 99 36.05 32.17 2.94
N GLU A 100 36.79 31.21 3.48
CA GLU A 100 37.69 31.38 4.63
C GLU A 100 39.02 32.00 4.16
N ASN A 101 40.02 32.15 5.05
CA ASN A 101 41.39 32.50 4.65
C ASN A 101 42.01 31.48 3.68
N ALA A 102 41.58 30.21 3.70
CA ALA A 102 41.94 29.18 2.73
C ALA A 102 40.95 29.15 1.54
N TYR A 103 41.39 29.60 0.36
CA TYR A 103 40.54 29.85 -0.80
C TYR A 103 41.16 29.48 -2.15
N GLY A 104 40.32 29.40 -3.19
CA GLY A 104 40.77 29.15 -4.56
C GLY A 104 41.26 30.41 -5.28
N THR A 105 42.54 30.44 -5.68
CA THR A 105 43.06 31.40 -6.67
C THR A 105 42.68 30.98 -8.10
N GLY A 106 42.48 29.67 -8.33
CA GLY A 106 41.93 29.09 -9.54
C GLY A 106 40.74 28.20 -9.21
N TYR A 107 39.60 28.41 -9.87
CA TYR A 107 38.42 27.54 -9.75
C TYR A 107 37.43 27.73 -10.91
N GLN A 108 36.46 26.82 -11.01
CA GLN A 108 35.32 26.91 -11.92
C GLN A 108 34.00 26.77 -11.14
N ILE A 109 32.94 27.43 -11.61
CA ILE A 109 31.57 27.04 -11.26
C ILE A 109 31.05 26.20 -12.41
N GLN A 110 30.55 25.01 -12.12
CA GLN A 110 30.06 24.07 -13.12
C GLN A 110 28.63 23.64 -12.80
N THR A 111 27.82 23.43 -13.84
CA THR A 111 26.48 22.85 -13.73
C THR A 111 26.42 21.47 -14.35
N SER A 112 25.42 20.69 -13.95
CA SER A 112 25.19 19.35 -14.46
C SER A 112 23.70 18.96 -14.34
N PRO A 113 23.12 18.24 -15.32
CA PRO A 113 21.78 17.67 -15.19
C PRO A 113 21.77 16.34 -14.41
N ASP A 114 22.85 15.57 -14.48
CA ASP A 114 22.96 14.18 -14.02
C ASP A 114 23.88 14.00 -12.79
N GLY A 115 24.70 15.00 -12.48
CA GLY A 115 25.68 15.02 -11.41
C GLY A 115 27.04 14.41 -11.80
N THR A 116 27.22 13.99 -13.06
CA THR A 116 28.41 13.28 -13.58
C THR A 116 29.02 13.99 -14.79
N THR A 117 28.21 14.55 -15.68
CA THR A 117 28.60 15.34 -16.86
C THR A 117 28.57 16.83 -16.51
N TRP A 118 29.69 17.54 -16.64
CA TRP A 118 29.85 18.90 -16.08
C TRP A 118 30.20 19.95 -17.14
N THR A 119 29.42 21.02 -17.17
CA THR A 119 29.65 22.20 -18.02
C THR A 119 30.10 23.38 -17.16
N SER A 120 31.25 23.99 -17.46
CA SER A 120 31.71 25.20 -16.76
C SER A 120 30.91 26.43 -17.18
N ILE A 121 30.16 27.02 -16.24
CA ILE A 121 29.41 28.27 -16.43
C ILE A 121 30.18 29.50 -15.90
N TYR A 122 31.28 29.27 -15.18
CA TYR A 122 32.24 30.30 -14.76
C TYR A 122 33.65 29.73 -14.64
N THR A 123 34.68 30.57 -14.78
CA THR A 123 36.08 30.22 -14.49
C THR A 123 36.82 31.43 -13.95
N ARG A 124 37.49 31.26 -12.80
CA ARG A 124 38.36 32.25 -12.16
C ARG A 124 39.81 31.81 -12.26
N THR A 125 40.68 32.77 -12.56
CA THR A 125 42.11 32.75 -12.25
C THR A 125 42.46 34.04 -11.52
N GLY A 126 43.38 33.99 -10.55
CA GLY A 126 43.72 35.15 -9.71
C GLY A 126 42.62 35.53 -8.71
N GLY A 127 41.81 34.58 -8.24
CA GLY A 127 40.83 34.81 -7.18
C GLY A 127 41.49 35.32 -5.89
N THR A 128 40.79 36.19 -5.15
CA THR A 128 41.33 36.94 -4.00
C THR A 128 40.77 36.52 -2.63
N GLY A 129 39.84 35.55 -2.60
CA GLY A 129 39.15 35.14 -1.38
C GLY A 129 38.13 36.15 -0.87
N GLY A 130 37.69 35.96 0.38
CA GLY A 130 36.59 36.74 0.98
C GLY A 130 35.22 36.33 0.44
N THR A 131 34.28 37.28 0.35
CA THR A 131 33.00 37.06 -0.33
C THR A 131 33.10 37.46 -1.80
N GLU A 132 33.03 36.47 -2.70
CA GLU A 132 32.95 36.70 -4.15
C GLU A 132 31.52 36.48 -4.63
N THR A 133 30.87 37.54 -5.12
CA THR A 133 29.60 37.44 -5.89
C THR A 133 29.92 37.31 -7.37
N LEU A 134 29.47 36.23 -7.98
CA LEU A 134 29.74 35.84 -9.36
C LEU A 134 28.44 35.87 -10.16
N THR A 135 28.28 36.84 -11.05
CA THR A 135 27.23 36.76 -12.09
C THR A 135 27.58 35.63 -13.04
N VAL A 136 26.65 34.70 -13.23
CA VAL A 136 26.82 33.52 -14.08
C VAL A 136 25.58 33.32 -14.95
N ASN A 137 25.68 32.49 -15.98
CA ASN A 137 24.51 32.08 -16.76
C ASN A 137 24.65 30.62 -17.17
N GLY A 138 23.66 29.82 -16.79
CA GLY A 138 23.50 28.43 -17.22
C GLY A 138 22.40 27.75 -16.43
N SER A 139 22.11 26.50 -16.79
CA SER A 139 21.15 25.68 -16.06
C SER A 139 21.75 24.34 -15.65
N GLY A 140 21.12 23.73 -14.65
CA GLY A 140 21.46 22.39 -14.16
C GLY A 140 20.68 22.08 -12.89
N ARG A 141 20.59 20.79 -12.56
CA ARG A 141 20.09 20.34 -11.25
C ARG A 141 21.18 20.40 -10.20
N TYR A 142 22.39 20.03 -10.57
CA TYR A 142 23.55 20.08 -9.70
C TYR A 142 24.44 21.26 -10.08
N VAL A 143 25.00 21.91 -9.06
CA VAL A 143 25.98 22.99 -9.22
C VAL A 143 27.18 22.66 -8.34
N ARG A 144 28.41 22.85 -8.84
CA ARG A 144 29.61 22.65 -8.03
C ARG A 144 30.62 23.76 -8.20
N LEU A 145 31.29 24.10 -7.09
CA LEU A 145 32.63 24.66 -7.11
C LEU A 145 33.60 23.54 -7.49
N TYR A 146 34.45 23.77 -8.48
CA TYR A 146 35.55 22.90 -8.86
C TYR A 146 36.87 23.70 -8.77
N GLY A 147 37.57 23.56 -7.64
CA GLY A 147 38.83 24.24 -7.35
C GLY A 147 40.00 23.62 -8.12
N THR A 148 40.83 24.47 -8.73
CA THR A 148 41.98 24.07 -9.56
C THR A 148 43.32 24.67 -9.11
N THR A 149 43.34 25.72 -8.29
CA THR A 149 44.54 26.23 -7.62
C THR A 149 44.17 26.91 -6.30
N ARG A 150 44.87 26.59 -5.21
CA ARG A 150 44.67 27.20 -3.87
C ARG A 150 45.53 28.45 -3.67
N ASN A 151 45.22 29.23 -2.64
CA ASN A 151 45.97 30.44 -2.26
C ASN A 151 47.17 30.16 -1.33
N GLY A 152 47.31 28.94 -0.83
CA GLY A 152 48.36 28.55 0.11
C GLY A 152 48.40 27.03 0.32
N GLY A 153 49.02 26.59 1.43
CA GLY A 153 49.19 25.17 1.74
C GLY A 153 47.92 24.43 2.19
N TYR A 154 46.94 25.15 2.74
CA TYR A 154 45.65 24.61 3.22
C TYR A 154 44.72 24.24 2.06
N GLY A 155 43.58 23.60 2.35
CA GLY A 155 42.56 23.20 1.36
C GLY A 155 41.73 24.36 0.80
N TYR A 156 40.62 24.03 0.15
CA TYR A 156 39.54 24.98 -0.15
C TYR A 156 38.58 25.03 1.02
N SER A 157 38.18 26.21 1.50
CA SER A 157 37.25 26.34 2.61
C SER A 157 36.17 27.39 2.35
N LEU A 158 34.90 27.00 2.47
CA LEU A 158 33.74 27.87 2.33
C LEU A 158 32.93 27.85 3.61
N TRP A 159 32.61 29.04 4.13
CA TRP A 159 31.50 29.23 5.06
C TRP A 159 30.18 28.99 4.32
N GLU A 160 30.03 29.52 3.10
CA GLU A 160 28.77 29.45 2.34
C GLU A 160 29.00 29.33 0.82
N PHE A 161 28.13 28.55 0.15
CA PHE A 161 28.01 28.34 -1.28
C PHE A 161 26.56 28.64 -1.72
N LYS A 162 26.28 29.93 -1.94
CA LYS A 162 24.92 30.43 -2.19
C LYS A 162 24.65 30.54 -3.69
N VAL A 163 23.81 29.66 -4.21
CA VAL A 163 23.41 29.59 -5.62
C VAL A 163 22.06 30.27 -5.78
N TYR A 164 21.99 31.32 -6.59
CA TYR A 164 20.77 32.11 -6.83
C TYR A 164 20.25 31.91 -8.26
N GLY A 165 18.93 31.98 -8.41
CA GLY A 165 18.27 31.89 -9.71
C GLY A 165 16.77 31.65 -9.61
N SER A 166 16.20 30.96 -10.60
CA SER A 166 14.76 30.66 -10.68
C SER A 166 14.46 29.21 -11.09
N THR A 167 13.46 28.64 -10.44
CA THR A 167 12.90 27.31 -10.74
C THR A 167 11.70 27.45 -11.68
N GLY A 168 11.99 27.79 -12.94
CA GLY A 168 11.01 28.00 -14.01
C GLY A 168 10.69 29.48 -14.26
N GLY A 169 10.77 29.93 -15.52
CA GLY A 169 10.57 31.35 -15.82
C GLY A 169 10.96 31.88 -17.21
N THR A 170 10.91 31.08 -18.27
CA THR A 170 10.93 31.61 -19.65
C THR A 170 9.64 31.21 -20.35
N THR A 171 8.76 32.17 -20.64
CA THR A 171 7.54 31.95 -21.43
C THR A 171 7.91 31.71 -22.90
N PRO A 172 7.65 30.53 -23.48
CA PRO A 172 7.88 30.29 -24.90
C PRO A 172 6.58 30.51 -25.67
N THR A 173 6.64 31.22 -26.80
CA THR A 173 5.80 30.85 -27.95
C THR A 173 6.25 29.47 -28.43
N ASP A 174 5.27 28.60 -28.72
CA ASP A 174 5.44 27.15 -28.85
C ASP A 174 6.61 26.71 -29.77
N PRO A 175 7.66 26.07 -29.24
CA PRO A 175 8.60 25.29 -30.03
C PRO A 175 8.07 23.85 -30.22
N PRO A 176 8.34 23.19 -31.35
CA PRO A 176 7.87 21.82 -31.59
C PRO A 176 8.42 20.83 -30.53
N PRO A 177 7.70 19.74 -30.23
CA PRO A 177 7.93 18.91 -29.05
C PRO A 177 9.35 18.33 -29.00
N THR A 178 10.15 18.84 -28.08
CA THR A 178 11.43 18.22 -27.70
C THR A 178 11.15 16.96 -26.89
N THR A 179 11.73 15.83 -27.31
CA THR A 179 11.50 14.51 -26.71
C THR A 179 11.74 14.47 -25.20
N PRO A 180 11.07 13.54 -24.47
CA PRO A 180 11.37 13.25 -23.07
C PRO A 180 12.87 13.01 -22.80
N PRO A 181 13.34 13.14 -21.54
CA PRO A 181 14.64 12.58 -21.17
C PRO A 181 14.69 11.09 -21.57
N PRO A 182 15.86 10.56 -21.96
CA PRO A 182 15.95 9.31 -22.70
C PRO A 182 15.40 8.12 -21.89
N THR A 183 14.13 7.81 -22.13
CA THR A 183 13.55 6.52 -21.81
C THR A 183 14.34 5.50 -22.63
N THR A 184 14.83 4.45 -21.98
CA THR A 184 15.27 3.29 -22.76
C THR A 184 13.99 2.70 -23.34
N PRO A 185 13.80 2.68 -24.67
CA PRO A 185 12.52 2.25 -25.23
C PRO A 185 12.23 0.80 -24.79
N PRO A 186 10.98 0.45 -24.42
CA PRO A 186 10.62 -0.92 -24.10
C PRO A 186 11.13 -1.89 -25.18
N PRO A 187 11.86 -2.96 -24.81
CA PRO A 187 12.74 -3.67 -25.73
C PRO A 187 11.96 -4.36 -26.85
N GLY A 188 12.15 -3.87 -28.08
CA GLY A 188 11.59 -4.44 -29.31
C GLY A 188 11.72 -3.48 -30.49
N ASN A 189 11.79 -4.00 -31.72
CA ASN A 189 11.76 -3.18 -32.94
C ASN A 189 10.30 -3.03 -33.40
N PHE A 190 9.63 -1.99 -32.90
CA PHE A 190 8.20 -1.76 -33.09
C PHE A 190 7.89 -0.87 -34.30
N THR A 191 6.93 -1.29 -35.13
CA THR A 191 6.32 -0.49 -36.20
C THR A 191 4.92 -0.07 -35.79
N THR A 192 4.64 1.25 -35.82
CA THR A 192 3.30 1.80 -35.55
C THR A 192 2.30 1.36 -36.61
N ILE A 193 1.15 0.82 -36.18
CA ILE A 193 0.04 0.35 -37.03
C ILE A 193 -1.25 1.17 -36.87
N TRP A 194 -1.27 2.07 -35.88
CA TRP A 194 -2.28 3.11 -35.67
C TRP A 194 -1.74 4.15 -34.67
N GLU A 195 -2.10 5.42 -34.86
CA GLU A 195 -1.73 6.53 -33.99
C GLU A 195 -2.80 7.63 -34.09
N ASP A 196 -3.06 8.31 -32.98
CA ASP A 196 -3.74 9.60 -32.95
C ASP A 196 -2.95 10.56 -32.06
N LYS A 197 -2.74 11.78 -32.57
CA LYS A 197 -2.05 12.91 -31.91
C LYS A 197 -2.99 14.07 -31.63
N PHE A 198 -4.29 13.88 -31.81
CA PHE A 198 -5.30 14.85 -31.42
C PHE A 198 -5.10 16.25 -32.05
N ASP A 199 -4.50 16.29 -33.25
CA ASP A 199 -4.28 17.49 -34.05
C ASP A 199 -5.61 18.12 -34.47
N GLY A 200 -5.85 19.37 -34.08
CA GLY A 200 -7.02 20.13 -34.52
C GLY A 200 -7.27 21.41 -33.72
N PRO A 201 -8.26 22.23 -34.12
CA PRO A 201 -8.53 23.52 -33.49
C PRO A 201 -8.98 23.38 -32.02
N ALA A 202 -8.54 24.32 -31.18
CA ALA A 202 -8.95 24.39 -29.77
C ALA A 202 -10.49 24.41 -29.62
N GLY A 203 -11.02 23.59 -28.72
CA GLY A 203 -12.46 23.48 -28.45
C GLY A 203 -13.25 22.66 -29.48
N SER A 204 -12.62 22.07 -30.49
CA SER A 204 -13.26 21.11 -31.41
C SER A 204 -13.28 19.68 -30.83
N SER A 205 -14.13 18.80 -31.35
CA SER A 205 -14.17 17.38 -30.95
C SER A 205 -13.05 16.57 -31.63
N PRO A 206 -12.53 15.49 -31.00
CA PRO A 206 -11.59 14.58 -31.64
C PRO A 206 -12.20 13.85 -32.84
N SER A 207 -11.33 13.35 -33.73
CA SER A 207 -11.73 12.73 -35.01
C SER A 207 -12.67 11.54 -34.83
N SER A 208 -13.89 11.65 -35.37
CA SER A 208 -14.90 10.57 -35.36
C SER A 208 -14.53 9.38 -36.27
N ALA A 209 -13.52 9.51 -37.13
CA ALA A 209 -12.92 8.40 -37.87
C ALA A 209 -12.04 7.51 -36.96
N ASN A 210 -11.49 8.09 -35.87
CA ASN A 210 -10.68 7.38 -34.88
C ASN A 210 -11.48 7.01 -33.63
N TRP A 211 -12.43 7.85 -33.17
CA TRP A 211 -13.06 7.73 -31.85
C TRP A 211 -14.59 7.66 -31.88
N LEU A 212 -15.12 6.81 -31.01
CA LEU A 212 -16.51 6.78 -30.56
C LEU A 212 -16.63 7.52 -29.22
N LEU A 213 -17.41 8.60 -29.18
CA LEU A 213 -17.77 9.27 -27.94
C LEU A 213 -18.94 8.52 -27.29
N ARG A 214 -18.77 8.06 -26.05
CA ARG A 214 -19.82 7.41 -25.27
C ARG A 214 -20.56 8.44 -24.41
N THR A 215 -21.86 8.22 -24.22
CA THR A 215 -22.75 9.15 -23.52
C THR A 215 -23.69 8.44 -22.57
N GLY A 216 -24.23 9.17 -21.58
CA GLY A 216 -25.09 8.62 -20.53
C GLY A 216 -24.31 8.03 -19.36
N THR A 217 -24.97 7.20 -18.56
CA THR A 217 -24.39 6.51 -17.38
C THR A 217 -24.16 5.02 -17.63
N GLN A 218 -24.34 4.52 -18.86
CA GLN A 218 -24.18 3.11 -19.21
C GLN A 218 -24.12 2.87 -20.72
N TYR A 219 -23.62 1.70 -21.11
CA TYR A 219 -23.82 1.20 -22.48
C TYR A 219 -25.30 0.87 -22.75
N PRO A 220 -25.79 1.01 -23.99
CA PRO A 220 -27.10 0.51 -24.38
C PRO A 220 -27.18 -1.02 -24.16
N GLY A 221 -27.95 -1.44 -23.14
CA GLY A 221 -28.05 -2.85 -22.72
C GLY A 221 -26.89 -3.38 -21.86
N GLY A 222 -25.96 -2.52 -21.44
CA GLY A 222 -24.93 -2.86 -20.44
C GLY A 222 -25.32 -2.44 -19.01
N ALA A 223 -24.44 -2.72 -18.05
CA ALA A 223 -24.65 -2.40 -16.63
C ALA A 223 -24.83 -0.89 -16.36
N ALA A 224 -25.75 -0.56 -15.46
CA ALA A 224 -26.00 0.81 -14.98
C ALA A 224 -24.78 1.39 -14.24
N ASN A 225 -24.63 2.72 -14.26
CA ASN A 225 -23.50 3.45 -13.67
C ASN A 225 -22.15 2.82 -14.08
N TRP A 226 -22.05 2.54 -15.38
CA TRP A 226 -20.99 1.83 -16.10
C TRP A 226 -20.49 0.51 -15.49
N GLY A 227 -21.25 -0.10 -14.56
CA GLY A 227 -20.86 -1.29 -13.81
C GLY A 227 -19.99 -1.03 -12.57
N THR A 228 -19.59 0.23 -12.33
CA THR A 228 -18.66 0.63 -11.26
C THR A 228 -19.34 1.41 -10.13
N GLY A 229 -20.51 2.01 -10.41
CA GLY A 229 -21.13 2.99 -9.51
C GLY A 229 -20.57 4.41 -9.67
N GLU A 230 -19.82 4.71 -10.74
CA GLU A 230 -19.43 6.08 -11.10
C GLU A 230 -20.67 6.96 -11.38
N VAL A 231 -20.61 8.24 -11.00
CA VAL A 231 -21.79 9.11 -10.81
C VAL A 231 -21.96 10.17 -11.90
N GLU A 232 -21.03 10.27 -12.84
CA GLU A 232 -21.11 11.26 -13.91
C GLU A 232 -21.94 10.80 -15.11
N THR A 233 -22.59 11.74 -15.77
CA THR A 233 -23.14 11.51 -17.11
C THR A 233 -22.03 11.74 -18.14
N ALA A 234 -21.60 10.68 -18.82
CA ALA A 234 -20.67 10.80 -19.93
C ALA A 234 -21.30 11.62 -21.07
N SER A 235 -20.48 12.44 -21.71
CA SER A 235 -20.92 13.53 -22.57
C SER A 235 -20.04 13.64 -23.82
N ASN A 236 -20.69 13.91 -24.96
CA ASN A 236 -20.03 14.24 -26.22
C ASN A 236 -19.89 15.77 -26.45
N SER A 237 -20.23 16.58 -25.43
CA SER A 237 -20.03 18.03 -25.47
C SER A 237 -18.54 18.38 -25.45
N THR A 238 -18.14 19.39 -26.22
CA THR A 238 -16.75 19.90 -26.20
C THR A 238 -16.36 20.58 -24.88
N ALA A 239 -17.32 20.83 -23.98
CA ALA A 239 -17.06 21.19 -22.59
C ALA A 239 -16.42 20.03 -21.78
N ASN A 240 -16.68 18.77 -22.17
CA ASN A 240 -16.14 17.57 -21.53
C ASN A 240 -15.09 16.85 -22.39
N VAL A 241 -15.18 16.91 -23.72
CA VAL A 241 -14.27 16.22 -24.65
C VAL A 241 -13.90 17.12 -25.82
N SER A 242 -12.73 17.76 -25.76
CA SER A 242 -12.25 18.66 -26.82
C SER A 242 -10.74 18.63 -27.01
N LEU A 243 -10.30 19.11 -28.18
CA LEU A 243 -8.90 19.34 -28.51
C LEU A 243 -8.42 20.65 -27.87
N ASP A 244 -7.17 20.72 -27.41
CA ASP A 244 -6.60 21.91 -26.75
C ASP A 244 -6.06 22.96 -27.74
N GLY A 245 -5.84 22.58 -29.00
CA GLY A 245 -5.25 23.40 -30.06
C GLY A 245 -3.76 23.15 -30.32
N ASN A 246 -3.09 22.36 -29.48
CA ASN A 246 -1.63 22.14 -29.47
C ASN A 246 -1.30 20.64 -29.59
N GLY A 247 -2.14 19.88 -30.30
CA GLY A 247 -1.99 18.43 -30.48
C GLY A 247 -2.35 17.59 -29.26
N ARG A 248 -3.38 17.97 -28.47
CA ARG A 248 -3.84 17.19 -27.31
C ARG A 248 -5.34 17.09 -27.17
N LEU A 249 -5.79 15.95 -26.66
CA LEU A 249 -7.13 15.76 -26.14
C LEU A 249 -7.21 16.26 -24.68
N SER A 250 -8.33 16.90 -24.35
CA SER A 250 -8.76 17.23 -22.98
C SER A 250 -10.05 16.49 -22.65
N ILE A 251 -9.98 15.57 -21.68
CA ILE A 251 -11.16 14.92 -21.08
C ILE A 251 -11.40 15.59 -19.72
N LYS A 252 -12.50 16.33 -19.60
CA LYS A 252 -12.77 17.25 -18.48
C LYS A 252 -14.01 16.87 -17.68
N ALA A 253 -13.82 16.66 -16.39
CA ALA A 253 -14.90 16.46 -15.43
C ALA A 253 -15.48 17.82 -14.99
N LEU A 254 -16.80 17.98 -15.07
CA LEU A 254 -17.51 19.20 -14.72
C LEU A 254 -18.68 18.90 -13.77
N LYS A 255 -18.66 19.53 -12.60
CA LYS A 255 -19.76 19.59 -11.63
C LYS A 255 -20.59 20.85 -11.87
N ASP A 256 -21.93 20.72 -11.92
CA ASP A 256 -22.85 21.84 -12.04
C ASP A 256 -23.24 22.46 -10.67
N GLY A 257 -24.06 23.52 -10.69
CA GLY A 257 -24.54 24.20 -9.48
C GLY A 257 -25.55 23.41 -8.64
N SER A 258 -26.08 22.30 -9.16
CA SER A 258 -26.91 21.34 -8.42
C SER A 258 -26.10 20.16 -7.86
N GLY A 259 -24.82 20.06 -8.23
CA GLY A 259 -23.91 19.00 -7.81
C GLY A 259 -23.80 17.81 -8.77
N ASN A 260 -24.50 17.84 -9.91
CA ASN A 260 -24.43 16.78 -10.93
C ASN A 260 -23.07 16.80 -11.63
N TRP A 261 -22.52 15.63 -11.94
CA TRP A 261 -21.26 15.51 -12.68
C TRP A 261 -21.47 15.13 -14.15
N THR A 262 -20.62 15.66 -15.01
CA THR A 262 -20.45 15.24 -16.40
C THR A 262 -18.96 15.03 -16.70
N SER A 263 -18.64 14.12 -17.61
CA SER A 263 -17.25 13.87 -18.04
C SER A 263 -17.21 13.25 -19.44
N GLY A 264 -16.04 12.81 -19.90
CA GLY A 264 -15.84 12.18 -21.19
C GLY A 264 -15.41 10.72 -21.09
N ARG A 265 -15.91 9.90 -22.03
CA ARG A 265 -15.55 8.49 -22.22
C ARG A 265 -15.45 8.20 -23.72
N LEU A 266 -14.29 7.76 -24.17
CA LEU A 266 -13.95 7.54 -25.58
C LEU A 266 -13.48 6.11 -25.80
N GLU A 267 -13.79 5.55 -26.97
CA GLU A 267 -13.21 4.29 -27.44
C GLU A 267 -12.74 4.42 -28.88
N THR A 268 -11.73 3.65 -29.28
CA THR A 268 -11.32 3.58 -30.69
C THR A 268 -12.42 2.96 -31.56
N GLN A 269 -12.63 3.51 -32.75
CA GLN A 269 -13.48 2.91 -33.80
C GLN A 269 -12.99 1.49 -34.13
N ARG A 270 -11.66 1.35 -34.28
CA ARG A 270 -10.97 0.06 -34.42
C ARG A 270 -11.12 -0.82 -33.17
N THR A 271 -11.34 -2.11 -33.43
CA THR A 271 -11.37 -3.22 -32.47
C THR A 271 -10.37 -4.33 -32.82
N ASP A 272 -9.58 -4.14 -33.87
CA ASP A 272 -8.71 -5.14 -34.52
C ASP A 272 -7.25 -5.11 -34.01
N PHE A 273 -7.01 -4.52 -32.83
CA PHE A 273 -5.69 -4.46 -32.19
C PHE A 273 -5.27 -5.80 -31.54
N GLU A 274 -5.38 -6.88 -32.31
CA GLU A 274 -5.10 -8.26 -31.88
C GLU A 274 -3.62 -8.50 -31.52
N PRO A 275 -3.32 -9.22 -30.42
CA PRO A 275 -2.01 -9.78 -30.14
C PRO A 275 -1.75 -11.04 -31.00
N LEU A 276 -0.83 -10.95 -31.96
CA LEU A 276 -0.54 -12.05 -32.90
C LEU A 276 0.59 -12.95 -32.39
N ALA A 277 0.47 -14.25 -32.59
CA ALA A 277 1.49 -15.23 -32.19
C ALA A 277 2.82 -14.98 -32.92
N GLY A 278 3.95 -15.11 -32.20
CA GLY A 278 5.28 -14.75 -32.72
C GLY A 278 5.54 -13.25 -32.84
N GLN A 279 4.67 -12.38 -32.29
CA GLN A 279 4.88 -10.93 -32.21
C GLN A 279 4.75 -10.41 -30.78
N GLN A 280 5.28 -9.21 -30.57
CA GLN A 280 4.89 -8.33 -29.46
C GLN A 280 3.95 -7.24 -30.00
N THR A 281 2.81 -7.02 -29.32
CA THR A 281 1.89 -5.92 -29.60
C THR A 281 1.98 -4.90 -28.47
N LYS A 282 2.27 -3.64 -28.80
CA LYS A 282 2.41 -2.51 -27.88
C LYS A 282 1.20 -1.57 -27.97
N PHE A 283 0.59 -1.25 -26.84
CA PHE A 283 -0.38 -0.17 -26.68
C PHE A 283 0.28 0.93 -25.83
N THR A 284 0.20 2.19 -26.26
CA THR A 284 0.86 3.31 -25.56
C THR A 284 -0.06 4.54 -25.56
N ALA A 285 -0.11 5.26 -24.44
CA ALA A 285 -0.62 6.63 -24.39
C ALA A 285 0.37 7.54 -23.66
N VAL A 286 0.58 8.74 -24.19
CA VAL A 286 1.30 9.81 -23.51
C VAL A 286 0.28 10.76 -22.90
N LEU A 287 0.21 10.84 -21.57
CA LEU A 287 -0.83 11.60 -20.88
C LEU A 287 -0.37 12.21 -19.55
N LYS A 288 -1.12 13.20 -19.11
CA LYS A 288 -1.03 13.84 -17.79
C LYS A 288 -2.36 13.64 -17.05
N GLN A 289 -2.29 13.15 -15.81
CA GLN A 289 -3.46 12.89 -14.98
C GLN A 289 -4.08 14.21 -14.47
N PRO A 290 -5.36 14.21 -14.01
CA PRO A 290 -5.99 15.40 -13.45
C PRO A 290 -5.26 15.95 -12.22
N ASP A 291 -4.92 17.23 -12.27
CA ASP A 291 -4.37 18.02 -11.16
C ASP A 291 -5.45 19.00 -10.67
N VAL A 292 -5.98 18.77 -9.47
CA VAL A 292 -7.02 19.58 -8.81
C VAL A 292 -6.87 19.56 -7.30
N ALA A 293 -7.28 20.65 -6.63
CA ALA A 293 -7.09 20.82 -5.18
C ALA A 293 -7.76 19.70 -4.34
N ASN A 294 -9.05 19.41 -4.58
CA ASN A 294 -9.76 18.30 -3.93
C ASN A 294 -10.15 17.25 -4.98
N ALA A 295 -9.36 16.19 -5.10
CA ALA A 295 -9.48 15.17 -6.15
C ALA A 295 -10.27 13.90 -5.76
N LEU A 296 -10.95 13.88 -4.61
CA LEU A 296 -11.67 12.68 -4.13
C LEU A 296 -12.76 12.24 -5.11
N GLY A 297 -12.70 11.00 -5.58
CA GLY A 297 -13.57 10.46 -6.61
C GLY A 297 -13.04 10.58 -8.04
N TYR A 298 -12.01 11.38 -8.34
CA TYR A 298 -11.42 11.40 -9.69
C TYR A 298 -10.81 10.03 -10.03
N TRP A 299 -11.21 9.44 -11.16
CA TRP A 299 -10.74 8.14 -11.65
C TRP A 299 -10.40 8.22 -13.15
N PRO A 300 -9.21 8.75 -13.52
CA PRO A 300 -8.72 8.70 -14.90
C PRO A 300 -8.37 7.26 -15.32
N GLY A 301 -8.57 6.95 -16.59
CA GLY A 301 -8.34 5.63 -17.18
C GLY A 301 -7.74 5.66 -18.59
N PHE A 302 -6.79 4.76 -18.83
CA PHE A 302 -6.40 4.30 -20.17
C PHE A 302 -6.38 2.77 -20.16
N ARG A 303 -7.20 2.16 -21.01
CA ARG A 303 -7.53 0.73 -20.96
C ARG A 303 -7.53 0.11 -22.36
N ALA A 304 -7.32 -1.20 -22.43
CA ALA A 304 -7.64 -2.00 -23.61
C ALA A 304 -8.66 -3.09 -23.24
N THR A 305 -9.80 -3.09 -23.93
CA THR A 305 -10.93 -4.02 -23.71
C THR A 305 -11.08 -4.94 -24.91
N GLY A 306 -11.34 -6.23 -24.69
CA GLY A 306 -11.52 -7.21 -25.75
C GLY A 306 -12.67 -6.86 -26.70
N ALA A 307 -12.44 -7.04 -28.00
CA ALA A 307 -13.34 -6.59 -29.08
C ALA A 307 -14.79 -7.05 -28.91
N ALA A 308 -14.98 -8.30 -28.45
CA ALA A 308 -16.30 -8.91 -28.28
C ALA A 308 -17.12 -8.34 -27.11
N TYR A 309 -16.60 -7.41 -26.31
CA TYR A 309 -17.39 -6.66 -25.33
C TYR A 309 -18.33 -5.66 -26.02
N ARG A 310 -17.89 -5.06 -27.13
CA ARG A 310 -18.66 -4.04 -27.86
C ARG A 310 -19.90 -4.65 -28.50
N GLY A 311 -21.07 -4.25 -28.00
CA GLY A 311 -22.38 -4.76 -28.43
C GLY A 311 -22.86 -6.00 -27.68
N ASN A 312 -22.06 -6.54 -26.76
CA ASN A 312 -22.46 -7.59 -25.82
C ASN A 312 -22.68 -7.01 -24.42
N TYR A 313 -21.68 -6.28 -23.91
CA TYR A 313 -21.66 -5.59 -22.62
C TYR A 313 -21.89 -6.45 -21.36
N ASN A 314 -21.98 -7.77 -21.50
CA ASN A 314 -22.33 -8.73 -20.42
C ASN A 314 -21.35 -9.93 -20.34
N ASN A 315 -20.22 -9.87 -21.06
CA ASN A 315 -19.17 -10.89 -21.12
C ASN A 315 -17.84 -10.47 -20.46
N TRP A 316 -17.82 -9.35 -19.72
CA TRP A 316 -16.76 -9.03 -18.76
C TRP A 316 -16.88 -9.94 -17.53
N PRO A 317 -15.78 -10.43 -16.92
CA PRO A 317 -14.37 -10.15 -17.26
C PRO A 317 -13.78 -11.14 -18.28
N GLY A 318 -14.51 -12.21 -18.63
CA GLY A 318 -13.99 -13.31 -19.46
C GLY A 318 -13.46 -12.91 -20.85
N VAL A 319 -13.95 -11.80 -21.40
CA VAL A 319 -13.51 -11.19 -22.67
C VAL A 319 -12.21 -10.38 -22.58
N GLY A 320 -11.65 -10.21 -21.39
CA GLY A 320 -10.42 -9.46 -21.15
C GLY A 320 -10.60 -7.94 -21.08
N GLU A 321 -10.13 -7.34 -20.00
CA GLU A 321 -9.85 -5.89 -19.92
C GLU A 321 -8.50 -5.68 -19.24
N THR A 322 -7.71 -4.72 -19.74
CA THR A 322 -6.42 -4.36 -19.15
C THR A 322 -6.36 -2.87 -18.84
N ASP A 323 -6.08 -2.56 -17.58
CA ASP A 323 -5.80 -1.22 -17.08
C ASP A 323 -4.33 -0.90 -17.32
N ILE A 324 -4.06 -0.16 -18.40
CA ILE A 324 -2.71 0.32 -18.74
C ILE A 324 -2.33 1.51 -17.83
N MET A 325 -3.35 2.30 -17.45
CA MET A 325 -3.27 3.34 -16.44
C MET A 325 -4.58 3.45 -15.67
N THR A 326 -4.53 3.22 -14.35
CA THR A 326 -5.56 3.60 -13.39
C THR A 326 -4.95 4.41 -12.25
N ASN A 327 -5.55 5.57 -11.99
CA ASN A 327 -5.38 6.33 -10.75
C ASN A 327 -6.74 6.54 -10.09
N VAL A 328 -6.76 6.76 -8.78
CA VAL A 328 -7.96 7.26 -8.09
C VAL A 328 -7.60 8.33 -7.08
N ASN A 329 -8.57 9.20 -6.77
CA ASN A 329 -8.50 10.20 -5.70
C ASN A 329 -7.34 11.24 -5.86
N GLY A 330 -6.80 11.41 -7.07
CA GLY A 330 -5.70 12.34 -7.38
C GLY A 330 -4.37 12.00 -6.70
N ARG A 331 -4.19 10.75 -6.27
CA ARG A 331 -2.97 10.29 -5.56
C ARG A 331 -1.78 10.31 -6.53
N SER A 332 -0.56 10.68 -6.10
CA SER A 332 0.66 10.52 -6.92
C SER A 332 1.13 9.07 -6.97
N GLN A 333 0.24 8.20 -7.44
CA GLN A 333 0.36 6.75 -7.53
C GLN A 333 -0.35 6.23 -8.79
N LEU A 334 -0.05 5.00 -9.17
CA LEU A 334 -0.56 4.32 -10.35
C LEU A 334 -0.73 2.83 -10.06
N ALA A 335 -1.87 2.27 -10.45
CA ALA A 335 -2.14 0.84 -10.51
C ALA A 335 -2.36 0.39 -11.97
N GLN A 336 -2.02 -0.88 -12.24
CA GLN A 336 -2.11 -1.53 -13.55
C GLN A 336 -2.62 -2.96 -13.36
N THR A 337 -3.58 -3.41 -14.16
CA THR A 337 -4.37 -4.61 -13.86
C THR A 337 -4.76 -5.39 -15.12
N LEU A 338 -4.80 -6.73 -15.03
CA LEU A 338 -5.52 -7.59 -15.98
C LEU A 338 -6.78 -8.15 -15.31
N HIS A 339 -7.93 -7.93 -15.94
CA HIS A 339 -9.22 -8.56 -15.62
C HIS A 339 -9.51 -9.70 -16.60
N CYS A 340 -9.92 -10.86 -16.08
CA CYS A 340 -10.08 -12.09 -16.87
C CYS A 340 -10.89 -13.19 -16.16
N GLY A 341 -11.35 -14.18 -16.93
CA GLY A 341 -12.02 -15.37 -16.39
C GLY A 341 -13.45 -15.12 -15.92
N THR A 342 -13.68 -15.11 -14.61
CA THR A 342 -15.01 -15.08 -13.98
C THR A 342 -15.02 -14.14 -12.78
N ALA A 343 -16.12 -13.41 -12.59
CA ALA A 343 -16.37 -12.59 -11.40
C ALA A 343 -17.56 -13.13 -10.59
N PRO A 344 -17.54 -13.05 -9.24
CA PRO A 344 -16.38 -12.70 -8.41
C PRO A 344 -15.25 -13.75 -8.46
N ASP A 345 -14.12 -13.40 -7.86
CA ASP A 345 -12.92 -14.21 -7.68
C ASP A 345 -12.31 -14.75 -8.99
N GLY A 346 -12.62 -15.99 -9.34
CA GLY A 346 -12.01 -16.68 -10.47
C GLY A 346 -10.48 -16.73 -10.44
N VAL A 347 -9.89 -17.06 -11.59
CA VAL A 347 -8.42 -17.14 -11.78
C VAL A 347 -7.71 -15.78 -11.80
N CYS A 348 -8.46 -14.67 -11.71
CA CYS A 348 -7.91 -13.32 -11.80
C CYS A 348 -8.18 -12.45 -10.54
N ALA A 349 -8.83 -13.00 -9.50
CA ALA A 349 -9.16 -12.31 -8.24
C ALA A 349 -10.11 -11.10 -8.41
N GLU A 350 -11.18 -11.30 -9.17
CA GLU A 350 -12.18 -10.30 -9.50
C GLU A 350 -13.03 -9.89 -8.28
N TYR A 351 -13.40 -8.63 -8.10
CA TYR A 351 -13.29 -7.50 -9.02
C TYR A 351 -11.96 -6.72 -8.90
N ASN A 352 -10.96 -7.23 -8.18
CA ASN A 352 -9.66 -6.56 -8.03
C ASN A 352 -8.74 -6.78 -9.24
N GLY A 353 -8.86 -7.92 -9.92
CA GLY A 353 -8.02 -8.31 -11.05
C GLY A 353 -6.58 -8.65 -10.64
N ARG A 354 -5.75 -9.06 -11.62
CA ARG A 354 -4.31 -9.29 -11.45
C ARG A 354 -3.57 -7.95 -11.45
N SER A 355 -3.65 -7.24 -10.32
CA SER A 355 -3.18 -5.85 -10.18
C SER A 355 -1.76 -5.73 -9.62
N SER A 356 -1.05 -4.68 -10.06
CA SER A 356 0.19 -4.19 -9.45
C SER A 356 -0.02 -3.63 -8.04
N GLY A 357 -1.27 -3.32 -7.67
CA GLY A 357 -1.58 -2.41 -6.57
C GLY A 357 -1.19 -0.96 -6.90
N PHE A 358 -1.59 -0.02 -6.04
CA PHE A 358 -1.14 1.36 -6.14
C PHE A 358 0.31 1.47 -5.65
N ALA A 359 1.19 1.98 -6.49
CA ALA A 359 2.55 2.35 -6.11
C ALA A 359 2.91 3.75 -6.66
N THR A 360 3.97 4.39 -6.17
CA THR A 360 4.32 5.78 -6.51
C THR A 360 4.38 6.07 -8.01
N CYS A 361 3.90 7.26 -8.38
CA CYS A 361 3.85 7.81 -9.73
C CYS A 361 4.15 9.31 -9.62
N THR A 362 5.42 9.62 -9.37
CA THR A 362 5.89 10.99 -9.16
C THR A 362 5.69 11.82 -10.43
N SER A 363 5.28 13.08 -10.27
CA SER A 363 4.85 14.01 -11.32
C SER A 363 3.72 13.58 -12.26
N CYS A 364 3.06 12.44 -12.05
CA CYS A 364 2.02 11.94 -12.97
C CYS A 364 0.78 12.85 -13.12
N GLN A 365 0.52 13.75 -12.17
CA GLN A 365 -0.47 14.83 -12.27
C GLN A 365 0.09 16.11 -12.93
N THR A 366 1.39 16.39 -12.80
CA THR A 366 2.00 17.68 -13.17
C THR A 366 2.71 17.66 -14.53
N GLY A 367 3.16 16.50 -15.01
CA GLY A 367 3.82 16.28 -16.29
C GLY A 367 3.17 15.21 -17.16
N TYR A 368 3.59 15.12 -18.42
CA TYR A 368 3.20 14.02 -19.32
C TYR A 368 4.13 12.83 -19.12
N HIS A 369 3.56 11.63 -19.04
CA HIS A 369 4.28 10.37 -18.88
C HIS A 369 3.84 9.35 -19.95
N GLU A 370 4.72 8.43 -20.34
CA GLU A 370 4.38 7.33 -21.26
C GLU A 370 3.84 6.13 -20.46
N TYR A 371 2.56 5.79 -20.67
CA TYR A 371 1.92 4.61 -20.10
C TYR A 371 1.80 3.56 -21.21
N THR A 372 2.49 2.44 -21.04
CA THR A 372 2.67 1.44 -22.09
C THR A 372 2.33 0.04 -21.59
N GLN A 373 1.65 -0.74 -22.42
CA GLN A 373 1.45 -2.19 -22.27
C GLN A 373 2.06 -2.91 -23.48
N ILE A 374 2.77 -4.01 -23.24
CA ILE A 374 3.25 -4.93 -24.27
C ILE A 374 2.69 -6.32 -23.99
N ILE A 375 1.91 -6.84 -24.93
CA ILE A 375 1.44 -8.22 -24.97
C ILE A 375 2.45 -9.01 -25.80
N ASP A 376 3.20 -9.90 -25.16
CA ASP A 376 4.29 -10.67 -25.76
C ASP A 376 3.87 -12.13 -26.02
N ARG A 377 3.70 -12.45 -27.31
CA ARG A 377 3.37 -13.79 -27.80
C ARG A 377 4.55 -14.45 -28.53
N THR A 378 5.78 -14.02 -28.23
CA THR A 378 7.02 -14.67 -28.68
C THR A 378 7.47 -15.79 -27.73
N LYS A 379 6.76 -15.99 -26.61
CA LYS A 379 7.05 -16.96 -25.54
C LYS A 379 5.96 -18.03 -25.43
N THR A 380 6.31 -19.22 -24.95
CA THR A 380 5.34 -20.29 -24.61
C THR A 380 4.51 -19.93 -23.37
N ASP A 381 5.12 -19.32 -22.36
CA ASP A 381 4.40 -18.59 -21.31
C ASP A 381 4.25 -17.14 -21.78
N GLU A 382 3.16 -16.88 -22.51
CA GLU A 382 2.83 -15.54 -22.98
C GLU A 382 2.66 -14.57 -21.79
N GLU A 383 3.03 -13.30 -21.98
CA GLU A 383 3.05 -12.32 -20.89
C GLU A 383 2.57 -10.93 -21.32
N ILE A 384 1.92 -10.22 -20.40
CA ILE A 384 1.53 -8.82 -20.52
C ILE A 384 2.44 -8.04 -19.58
N ARG A 385 3.33 -7.21 -20.14
CA ARG A 385 4.24 -6.33 -19.40
C ARG A 385 3.74 -4.89 -19.47
N PHE A 386 3.71 -4.21 -18.34
CA PHE A 386 3.31 -2.80 -18.23
C PHE A 386 4.52 -1.94 -17.90
N TYR A 387 4.51 -0.70 -18.37
CA TYR A 387 5.61 0.25 -18.26
C TYR A 387 5.10 1.66 -17.93
N LEU A 388 5.96 2.42 -17.23
CA LEU A 388 5.89 3.86 -17.05
C LEU A 388 7.23 4.45 -17.53
N ASP A 389 7.19 5.37 -18.49
CA ASP A 389 8.38 6.03 -19.07
C ASP A 389 9.47 5.06 -19.53
N GLY A 390 9.05 3.99 -20.22
CA GLY A 390 9.92 2.91 -20.70
C GLY A 390 10.44 1.94 -19.64
N ARG A 391 10.23 2.20 -18.34
CA ARG A 391 10.64 1.30 -17.24
C ARG A 391 9.48 0.37 -16.87
N GLN A 392 9.76 -0.92 -16.68
CA GLN A 392 8.71 -1.88 -16.35
C GLN A 392 8.13 -1.61 -14.96
N THR A 393 6.82 -1.74 -14.81
CA THR A 393 6.07 -1.42 -13.59
C THR A 393 5.09 -2.51 -13.15
N TRP A 394 4.73 -3.44 -14.03
CA TRP A 394 3.95 -4.64 -13.70
C TRP A 394 4.10 -5.73 -14.76
N ILE A 395 3.78 -6.98 -14.41
CA ILE A 395 3.73 -8.10 -15.34
C ILE A 395 2.68 -9.15 -14.91
N VAL A 396 1.94 -9.68 -15.89
CA VAL A 396 1.03 -10.84 -15.71
C VAL A 396 1.32 -11.88 -16.79
N ARG A 397 1.35 -13.16 -16.41
CA ARG A 397 1.70 -14.30 -17.26
C ARG A 397 0.53 -15.24 -17.49
N GLN A 398 0.50 -15.93 -18.64
CA GLN A 398 -0.45 -17.02 -18.91
C GLN A 398 -0.44 -18.08 -17.80
N SER A 399 0.74 -18.40 -17.27
CA SER A 399 0.93 -19.30 -16.13
C SER A 399 0.26 -18.86 -14.82
N GLN A 400 -0.10 -17.59 -14.65
CA GLN A 400 -0.74 -17.04 -13.44
C GLN A 400 -2.28 -16.95 -13.51
N VAL A 401 -2.88 -17.30 -14.65
CA VAL A 401 -4.35 -17.30 -14.85
C VAL A 401 -4.89 -18.57 -15.52
N GLY A 402 -4.02 -19.40 -16.11
CA GLY A 402 -4.41 -20.64 -16.76
C GLY A 402 -4.73 -20.45 -18.25
N VAL A 403 -4.52 -21.52 -19.04
CA VAL A 403 -4.55 -21.47 -20.51
C VAL A 403 -5.92 -21.03 -21.04
N SER A 404 -7.01 -21.56 -20.48
CA SER A 404 -8.35 -21.30 -20.99
C SER A 404 -8.80 -19.85 -20.76
N ALA A 405 -8.45 -19.25 -19.62
CA ALA A 405 -8.82 -17.87 -19.30
C ALA A 405 -7.94 -16.87 -20.06
N TRP A 406 -6.63 -17.16 -20.21
CA TRP A 406 -5.74 -16.33 -21.01
C TRP A 406 -6.17 -16.27 -22.47
N ASN A 407 -6.45 -17.41 -23.10
CA ASN A 407 -6.85 -17.45 -24.50
C ASN A 407 -8.16 -16.68 -24.73
N ALA A 408 -9.12 -16.78 -23.79
CA ALA A 408 -10.40 -16.06 -23.84
C ALA A 408 -10.29 -14.54 -23.64
N ALA A 409 -9.23 -14.07 -22.97
CA ALA A 409 -9.01 -12.67 -22.61
C ALA A 409 -7.89 -11.96 -23.42
N VAL A 410 -7.13 -12.69 -24.25
CA VAL A 410 -5.95 -12.16 -24.95
C VAL A 410 -5.90 -12.53 -26.44
N HIS A 411 -6.46 -13.66 -26.89
CA HIS A 411 -6.28 -14.15 -28.27
C HIS A 411 -7.37 -13.62 -29.23
N HIS A 412 -7.56 -12.31 -29.24
CA HIS A 412 -8.53 -11.60 -30.07
C HIS A 412 -8.15 -10.11 -30.21
N GLY A 413 -8.85 -9.39 -31.09
CA GLY A 413 -8.77 -7.94 -31.18
C GLY A 413 -9.11 -7.23 -29.86
N PHE A 414 -8.60 -6.01 -29.71
CA PHE A 414 -8.94 -5.07 -28.63
C PHE A 414 -9.37 -3.73 -29.23
N PHE A 415 -10.19 -2.98 -28.50
CA PHE A 415 -10.29 -1.52 -28.67
C PHE A 415 -9.63 -0.83 -27.47
N LEU A 416 -9.08 0.37 -27.71
CA LEU A 416 -8.56 1.22 -26.64
C LEU A 416 -9.65 2.14 -26.11
N ARG A 417 -9.61 2.43 -24.81
CA ARG A 417 -10.56 3.27 -24.08
C ARG A 417 -9.81 4.34 -23.29
N LEU A 418 -10.35 5.57 -23.31
CA LEU A 418 -9.93 6.68 -22.46
C LEU A 418 -11.14 7.22 -21.70
N ASP A 419 -11.00 7.45 -20.40
CA ASP A 419 -12.09 7.93 -19.55
C ASP A 419 -11.60 8.74 -18.35
N LEU A 420 -12.48 9.61 -17.85
CA LEU A 420 -12.32 10.27 -16.57
C LEU A 420 -13.61 10.09 -15.76
N ALA A 421 -13.76 8.92 -15.14
CA ALA A 421 -14.89 8.59 -14.28
C ALA A 421 -14.83 9.37 -12.95
N ILE A 422 -15.98 9.53 -12.30
CA ILE A 422 -16.11 10.25 -11.02
C ILE A 422 -16.87 9.38 -10.00
N GLY A 423 -16.22 9.04 -8.89
CA GLY A 423 -16.76 8.20 -7.83
C GLY A 423 -16.70 6.70 -8.18
N GLY A 424 -17.64 5.93 -7.63
CA GLY A 424 -17.68 4.48 -7.85
C GLY A 424 -16.79 3.66 -6.93
N SER A 425 -16.80 2.34 -7.14
CA SER A 425 -16.29 1.33 -6.21
C SER A 425 -14.81 1.50 -5.84
N LEU A 426 -13.92 1.69 -6.82
CA LEU A 426 -12.47 1.75 -6.58
C LEU A 426 -12.04 3.04 -5.84
N PRO A 427 -12.46 4.26 -6.24
CA PRO A 427 -12.21 5.46 -5.45
C PRO A 427 -12.77 5.38 -4.03
N ASN A 428 -13.96 4.77 -3.85
CA ASN A 428 -14.57 4.59 -2.52
C ASN A 428 -13.75 3.63 -1.64
N ALA A 429 -13.33 2.49 -2.17
CA ALA A 429 -12.55 1.49 -1.44
C ALA A 429 -11.18 2.05 -1.00
N VAL A 430 -10.51 2.82 -1.87
CA VAL A 430 -9.22 3.46 -1.56
C VAL A 430 -9.37 4.64 -0.59
N ALA A 431 -10.51 5.34 -0.59
CA ALA A 431 -10.79 6.44 0.33
C ALA A 431 -11.38 6.01 1.68
N GLY A 432 -11.85 4.77 1.81
CA GLY A 432 -12.60 4.28 2.98
C GLY A 432 -13.98 4.94 3.17
N ARG A 433 -14.46 5.72 2.20
CA ARG A 433 -15.71 6.48 2.25
C ARG A 433 -16.28 6.75 0.85
N THR A 434 -17.56 7.07 0.76
CA THR A 434 -18.21 7.45 -0.51
C THR A 434 -17.57 8.69 -1.13
N THR A 435 -17.35 8.64 -2.44
CA THR A 435 -16.82 9.70 -3.29
C THR A 435 -17.67 9.85 -4.56
N PRO A 436 -17.69 11.01 -5.23
CA PRO A 436 -17.01 12.26 -4.89
C PRO A 436 -17.56 12.89 -3.60
N ALA A 437 -16.69 13.53 -2.83
CA ALA A 437 -17.10 14.32 -1.66
C ALA A 437 -17.77 15.65 -2.09
N PRO A 438 -18.61 16.30 -1.25
CA PRO A 438 -19.30 17.54 -1.60
C PRO A 438 -18.37 18.69 -2.04
N ASP A 439 -17.17 18.73 -1.49
CA ASP A 439 -16.08 19.69 -1.71
C ASP A 439 -15.11 19.30 -2.84
N THR A 440 -15.35 18.19 -3.53
CA THR A 440 -14.55 17.74 -4.69
C THR A 440 -14.54 18.82 -5.77
N THR A 441 -13.34 19.20 -6.22
CA THR A 441 -13.10 20.33 -7.12
C THR A 441 -13.56 20.03 -8.54
N SER A 442 -14.40 20.90 -9.11
CA SER A 442 -14.84 20.81 -10.51
C SER A 442 -13.74 21.22 -11.48
N GLY A 443 -13.69 20.62 -12.68
CA GLY A 443 -12.89 21.12 -13.80
C GLY A 443 -11.54 20.45 -14.03
N GLY A 444 -11.22 19.36 -13.35
CA GLY A 444 -9.99 18.60 -13.59
C GLY A 444 -9.97 17.94 -14.97
N VAL A 445 -8.78 17.85 -15.57
CA VAL A 445 -8.58 17.41 -16.96
C VAL A 445 -7.59 16.26 -17.02
N LEU A 446 -8.01 15.11 -17.55
CA LEU A 446 -7.12 14.11 -18.09
C LEU A 446 -6.71 14.58 -19.49
N SER A 447 -5.43 14.93 -19.66
CA SER A 447 -4.92 15.46 -20.92
C SER A 447 -4.03 14.44 -21.62
N VAL A 448 -4.33 14.14 -22.88
CA VAL A 448 -3.67 13.07 -23.65
C VAL A 448 -3.03 13.68 -24.89
N ASP A 449 -1.72 13.52 -24.98
CA ASP A 449 -0.85 14.05 -26.04
C ASP A 449 -0.85 13.12 -27.27
N SER A 450 -0.83 11.80 -27.04
CA SER A 450 -1.00 10.82 -28.11
C SER A 450 -1.48 9.47 -27.60
N VAL A 451 -2.10 8.68 -28.48
CA VAL A 451 -2.33 7.23 -28.30
C VAL A 451 -1.83 6.49 -29.53
N SER A 452 -1.10 5.40 -29.35
CA SER A 452 -0.58 4.59 -30.46
C SER A 452 -0.67 3.09 -30.20
N VAL A 453 -0.74 2.33 -31.30
CA VAL A 453 -0.61 0.87 -31.33
C VAL A 453 0.51 0.52 -32.30
N ALA A 454 1.43 -0.33 -31.85
CA ALA A 454 2.55 -0.81 -32.64
C ALA A 454 2.74 -2.32 -32.50
N ARG A 455 3.38 -2.97 -33.47
CA ARG A 455 3.75 -4.39 -33.40
C ARG A 455 5.19 -4.60 -33.86
N THR A 456 5.84 -5.65 -33.37
CA THR A 456 7.09 -6.13 -33.97
C THR A 456 6.82 -6.86 -35.29
N ALA A 457 7.85 -7.06 -36.10
CA ALA A 457 7.80 -8.08 -37.15
C ALA A 457 7.54 -9.48 -36.54
N THR A 458 6.96 -10.39 -37.34
CA THR A 458 6.74 -11.78 -36.93
C THR A 458 8.07 -12.52 -36.79
N GLY A 459 8.39 -12.95 -35.57
CA GLY A 459 9.49 -13.85 -35.27
C GLY A 459 9.08 -15.32 -35.39
N THR A 460 9.86 -16.20 -34.75
CA THR A 460 9.47 -17.61 -34.60
C THR A 460 8.26 -17.72 -33.68
N VAL A 461 7.23 -18.46 -34.11
CA VAL A 461 6.07 -18.79 -33.27
C VAL A 461 6.47 -19.92 -32.30
N PRO A 462 6.41 -19.72 -30.98
CA PRO A 462 6.68 -20.78 -30.00
C PRO A 462 5.52 -21.79 -29.95
N PRO A 463 5.74 -23.01 -29.42
CA PRO A 463 4.64 -23.87 -29.02
C PRO A 463 3.77 -23.17 -27.97
N ALA A 464 2.45 -23.19 -28.13
CA ALA A 464 1.52 -22.63 -27.14
C ALA A 464 1.52 -23.45 -25.84
N MET A 465 1.28 -22.80 -24.69
CA MET A 465 1.09 -23.51 -23.43
C MET A 465 -0.14 -24.43 -23.50
N THR A 466 -0.02 -25.63 -22.93
CA THR A 466 -1.10 -26.60 -22.78
C THR A 466 -1.26 -27.00 -21.32
N ASP A 467 -2.42 -27.56 -20.99
CA ASP A 467 -2.61 -28.30 -19.74
C ASP A 467 -1.92 -29.67 -19.85
N PRO A 468 -1.16 -30.11 -18.81
CA PRO A 468 -0.79 -31.51 -18.70
C PRO A 468 -2.02 -32.41 -18.61
N ALA A 469 -1.93 -33.62 -19.15
CA ALA A 469 -2.98 -34.62 -19.02
C ALA A 469 -3.25 -34.94 -17.54
N ALA A 470 -4.52 -34.99 -17.13
CA ALA A 470 -4.89 -35.42 -15.80
C ALA A 470 -4.54 -36.91 -15.60
N PRO A 471 -3.91 -37.32 -14.48
CA PRO A 471 -3.71 -38.72 -14.17
C PRO A 471 -5.08 -39.41 -14.00
N THR A 472 -5.24 -40.62 -14.55
CA THR A 472 -6.55 -41.32 -14.57
C THR A 472 -6.73 -42.38 -13.50
N GLN A 473 -5.73 -42.57 -12.62
CA GLN A 473 -5.74 -43.56 -11.55
C GLN A 473 -5.67 -42.86 -10.19
N PRO A 474 -6.38 -43.37 -9.16
CA PRO A 474 -6.22 -42.91 -7.78
C PRO A 474 -4.75 -42.98 -7.33
N SER A 475 -4.38 -42.18 -6.32
CA SER A 475 -3.13 -42.43 -5.61
C SER A 475 -3.23 -43.72 -4.79
N VAL A 476 -2.07 -44.34 -4.54
CA VAL A 476 -1.89 -45.21 -3.38
C VAL A 476 -0.74 -44.61 -2.56
N VAL A 477 -1.04 -44.17 -1.35
CA VAL A 477 -0.09 -43.49 -0.46
C VAL A 477 0.10 -44.31 0.80
N LYS A 478 1.35 -44.50 1.22
CA LYS A 478 1.71 -45.37 2.34
C LYS A 478 2.81 -44.77 3.20
N VAL A 479 2.61 -44.78 4.52
CA VAL A 479 3.70 -44.71 5.48
C VAL A 479 4.32 -46.11 5.57
N THR A 480 5.64 -46.19 5.39
CA THR A 480 6.40 -47.45 5.30
C THR A 480 7.69 -47.35 6.10
N GLY A 481 8.27 -48.50 6.50
CA GLY A 481 9.52 -48.55 7.24
C GLY A 481 9.36 -49.05 8.68
N SER A 482 10.21 -48.57 9.58
CA SER A 482 10.24 -48.96 11.00
C SER A 482 10.84 -47.84 11.88
N GLN A 483 10.97 -48.08 13.19
CA GLN A 483 11.35 -47.04 14.15
C GLN A 483 12.65 -46.31 13.79
N GLY A 484 12.56 -45.00 13.56
CA GLY A 484 13.69 -44.15 13.15
C GLY A 484 14.07 -44.25 11.66
N ASN A 485 13.41 -45.12 10.90
CA ASN A 485 13.63 -45.36 9.48
C ASN A 485 12.29 -45.48 8.72
N TRP A 486 11.53 -44.39 8.71
CA TRP A 486 10.23 -44.26 8.04
C TRP A 486 10.35 -43.54 6.69
N GLN A 487 9.38 -43.79 5.80
CA GLN A 487 9.27 -43.16 4.49
C GLN A 487 7.79 -43.07 4.07
N LEU A 488 7.37 -41.89 3.59
CA LEU A 488 6.12 -41.74 2.83
C LEU A 488 6.37 -42.20 1.40
N GLN A 489 5.46 -42.99 0.85
CA GLN A 489 5.49 -43.43 -0.55
C GLN A 489 4.21 -43.01 -1.26
N VAL A 490 4.34 -42.54 -2.50
CA VAL A 490 3.23 -42.25 -3.41
C VAL A 490 3.39 -43.14 -4.64
N ASN A 491 2.39 -43.98 -4.90
CA ASN A 491 2.39 -44.98 -5.96
C ASN A 491 3.65 -45.88 -5.94
N GLY A 492 4.07 -46.27 -4.72
CA GLY A 492 5.28 -47.08 -4.48
C GLY A 492 6.62 -46.33 -4.63
N SER A 493 6.61 -45.04 -5.00
CA SER A 493 7.81 -44.21 -5.10
C SER A 493 8.05 -43.41 -3.82
N PRO A 494 9.30 -43.27 -3.33
CA PRO A 494 9.62 -42.40 -2.19
C PRO A 494 9.11 -40.97 -2.39
N TYR A 495 8.57 -40.37 -1.34
CA TYR A 495 7.99 -39.04 -1.36
C TYR A 495 8.37 -38.27 -0.09
N GLN A 496 8.78 -37.01 -0.26
CA GLN A 496 9.00 -36.06 0.83
C GLN A 496 8.05 -34.89 0.62
N VAL A 497 7.32 -34.48 1.66
CA VAL A 497 6.39 -33.36 1.60
C VAL A 497 7.19 -32.05 1.50
N LYS A 498 7.14 -31.41 0.33
CA LYS A 498 7.66 -30.06 0.04
C LYS A 498 6.45 -29.20 -0.29
N GLY A 499 5.84 -28.58 0.70
CA GLY A 499 4.50 -28.03 0.53
C GLY A 499 4.24 -26.68 1.16
N LEU A 500 3.04 -26.17 0.86
CA LEU A 500 2.46 -24.97 1.45
C LEU A 500 1.03 -25.23 1.91
N THR A 501 0.57 -24.57 2.96
CA THR A 501 -0.87 -24.38 3.15
C THR A 501 -1.42 -23.47 2.05
N TYR A 502 -2.65 -23.72 1.59
CA TYR A 502 -3.21 -23.12 0.37
C TYR A 502 -4.46 -22.27 0.70
N GLY A 503 -4.34 -20.96 0.52
CA GLY A 503 -5.40 -19.95 0.74
C GLY A 503 -6.26 -19.56 -0.47
N PRO A 504 -5.76 -19.57 -1.74
CA PRO A 504 -6.57 -19.13 -2.88
C PRO A 504 -7.89 -19.91 -3.06
N PRO A 505 -8.93 -19.31 -3.68
CA PRO A 505 -10.18 -20.01 -3.95
C PRO A 505 -9.97 -21.34 -4.70
N GLN A 506 -10.56 -22.42 -4.19
CA GLN A 506 -10.36 -23.77 -4.74
C GLN A 506 -10.87 -23.90 -6.19
N ALA A 507 -11.94 -23.18 -6.53
CA ALA A 507 -12.46 -23.06 -7.90
C ALA A 507 -11.43 -22.46 -8.89
N ALA A 508 -10.54 -21.60 -8.40
CA ALA A 508 -9.57 -20.84 -9.18
C ALA A 508 -8.19 -21.53 -9.32
N ALA A 509 -8.07 -22.79 -8.88
CA ALA A 509 -6.79 -23.51 -8.75
C ALA A 509 -5.88 -23.48 -9.99
N ASP A 510 -6.43 -23.48 -11.21
CA ASP A 510 -5.64 -23.54 -12.45
C ASP A 510 -4.69 -22.32 -12.63
N GLY A 511 -5.05 -21.16 -12.07
CA GLY A 511 -4.21 -19.96 -12.05
C GLY A 511 -3.07 -19.98 -11.03
N TYR A 512 -3.04 -20.96 -10.10
CA TYR A 512 -2.06 -21.02 -9.00
C TYR A 512 -1.17 -22.26 -9.05
N MET A 513 -1.66 -23.42 -9.52
CA MET A 513 -0.89 -24.68 -9.49
C MET A 513 0.42 -24.62 -10.30
N ARG A 514 0.48 -23.79 -11.36
CA ARG A 514 1.70 -23.58 -12.15
C ARG A 514 2.75 -22.76 -11.38
N ASP A 515 2.34 -21.75 -10.64
CA ASP A 515 3.25 -20.94 -9.82
C ASP A 515 3.79 -21.74 -8.62
N LEU A 516 2.93 -22.49 -7.93
CA LEU A 516 3.30 -23.48 -6.92
C LEU A 516 4.30 -24.49 -7.49
N LYS A 517 4.03 -25.05 -8.68
CA LYS A 517 4.96 -25.98 -9.34
C LYS A 517 6.31 -25.34 -9.67
N ASN A 518 6.30 -24.08 -10.13
CA ASN A 518 7.50 -23.29 -10.42
C ASN A 518 8.27 -22.89 -9.15
N MET A 519 7.63 -22.89 -7.98
CA MET A 519 8.27 -22.77 -6.67
C MET A 519 8.88 -24.10 -6.18
N GLY A 520 8.62 -25.22 -6.85
CA GLY A 520 9.09 -26.55 -6.44
C GLY A 520 8.16 -27.27 -5.46
N VAL A 521 6.96 -26.72 -5.22
CA VAL A 521 5.93 -27.37 -4.40
C VAL A 521 5.52 -28.71 -5.03
N ASN A 522 5.41 -29.73 -4.18
CA ASN A 522 4.79 -31.01 -4.54
C ASN A 522 3.52 -31.30 -3.74
N THR A 523 3.28 -30.61 -2.62
CA THR A 523 2.10 -30.81 -1.75
C THR A 523 1.44 -29.49 -1.39
N ILE A 524 0.11 -29.45 -1.34
CA ILE A 524 -0.64 -28.40 -0.66
C ILE A 524 -1.48 -28.96 0.49
N ARG A 525 -1.79 -28.15 1.50
CA ARG A 525 -2.74 -28.50 2.58
C ARG A 525 -3.92 -27.53 2.58
N THR A 526 -5.13 -28.09 2.74
CA THR A 526 -6.34 -27.34 3.11
C THR A 526 -6.79 -27.77 4.51
N TRP A 527 -7.44 -26.88 5.26
CA TRP A 527 -8.04 -27.19 6.57
C TRP A 527 -9.43 -27.84 6.47
N GLY A 528 -10.08 -27.73 5.30
CA GLY A 528 -11.44 -28.19 5.06
C GLY A 528 -11.67 -28.66 3.62
N VAL A 529 -12.77 -29.38 3.46
CA VAL A 529 -13.36 -29.74 2.15
C VAL A 529 -14.43 -28.71 1.79
N ASP A 530 -14.28 -28.14 0.60
CA ASP A 530 -15.36 -27.48 -0.13
C ASP A 530 -15.99 -28.54 -1.04
N ASP A 531 -17.22 -28.97 -0.73
CA ASP A 531 -17.86 -30.08 -1.44
C ASP A 531 -18.11 -29.78 -2.94
N ALA A 532 -18.11 -28.51 -3.36
CA ALA A 532 -18.22 -28.13 -4.76
C ALA A 532 -16.85 -28.05 -5.47
N ASN A 533 -15.82 -27.56 -4.77
CA ASN A 533 -14.55 -27.17 -5.41
C ASN A 533 -13.33 -28.04 -5.06
N THR A 534 -13.34 -28.82 -3.97
CA THR A 534 -12.23 -29.73 -3.64
C THR A 534 -11.96 -30.79 -4.72
N PRO A 535 -12.97 -31.38 -5.43
CA PRO A 535 -12.70 -32.21 -6.61
C PRO A 535 -11.89 -31.48 -7.69
N THR A 536 -12.23 -30.21 -7.98
CA THR A 536 -11.52 -29.36 -8.94
C THR A 536 -10.10 -29.06 -8.48
N LEU A 537 -9.89 -28.79 -7.19
CA LEU A 537 -8.56 -28.58 -6.59
C LEU A 537 -7.66 -29.81 -6.79
N LEU A 538 -8.16 -31.01 -6.46
CA LEU A 538 -7.44 -32.28 -6.59
C LEU A 538 -7.06 -32.57 -8.06
N ASP A 539 -7.97 -32.29 -8.99
CA ASP A 539 -7.74 -32.49 -10.43
C ASP A 539 -6.77 -31.48 -11.03
N ARG A 540 -6.77 -30.21 -10.57
CA ARG A 540 -5.79 -29.20 -11.05
C ARG A 540 -4.41 -29.39 -10.42
N ALA A 541 -4.34 -29.76 -9.13
CA ALA A 541 -3.09 -30.08 -8.46
C ALA A 541 -2.41 -31.29 -9.12
N SER A 542 -3.16 -32.38 -9.34
CA SER A 542 -2.61 -33.63 -9.90
C SER A 542 -2.08 -33.50 -11.33
N ARG A 543 -2.66 -32.63 -12.18
CA ARG A 543 -2.10 -32.27 -13.51
C ARG A 543 -0.67 -31.73 -13.41
N GLN A 544 -0.38 -30.93 -12.39
CA GLN A 544 0.97 -30.41 -12.14
C GLN A 544 1.84 -31.37 -11.31
N GLY A 545 1.36 -32.58 -11.02
CA GLY A 545 2.02 -33.52 -10.12
C GLY A 545 2.13 -33.00 -8.69
N ILE A 546 1.16 -32.18 -8.26
CA ILE A 546 0.97 -31.72 -6.88
C ILE A 546 -0.07 -32.62 -6.20
N LYS A 547 0.13 -32.92 -4.91
CA LYS A 547 -0.77 -33.68 -4.05
C LYS A 547 -1.41 -32.78 -2.99
N VAL A 548 -2.49 -33.25 -2.37
CA VAL A 548 -3.29 -32.48 -1.40
C VAL A 548 -3.42 -33.26 -0.09
N ILE A 549 -2.98 -32.66 1.02
CA ILE A 549 -3.41 -33.01 2.37
C ILE A 549 -4.82 -32.43 2.53
N VAL A 550 -5.82 -33.31 2.62
CA VAL A 550 -7.23 -32.91 2.67
C VAL A 550 -7.68 -32.83 4.12
N GLY A 551 -7.84 -31.61 4.62
CA GLY A 551 -8.31 -31.35 5.97
C GLY A 551 -9.82 -31.53 6.12
N HIS A 552 -10.21 -32.02 7.30
CA HIS A 552 -11.59 -32.10 7.76
C HIS A 552 -11.72 -31.31 9.06
N TRP A 553 -12.26 -30.09 8.97
CA TRP A 553 -12.52 -29.23 10.12
C TRP A 553 -13.38 -29.92 11.19
N LEU A 554 -12.96 -29.81 12.45
CA LEU A 554 -13.68 -30.28 13.63
C LEU A 554 -13.91 -29.11 14.60
N ASN A 555 -15.09 -29.07 15.24
CA ASN A 555 -15.50 -27.95 16.07
C ASN A 555 -14.71 -27.93 17.40
N GLN A 556 -13.87 -26.92 17.57
CA GLN A 556 -12.98 -26.75 18.73
C GLN A 556 -13.74 -26.70 20.08
N GLY A 557 -14.95 -26.15 20.10
CA GLY A 557 -15.77 -26.00 21.32
C GLY A 557 -16.72 -27.16 21.63
N ALA A 558 -16.76 -28.21 20.80
CA ALA A 558 -17.72 -29.31 20.95
C ALA A 558 -17.46 -30.17 22.20
N ASP A 559 -18.51 -30.84 22.70
CA ASP A 559 -18.39 -31.81 23.79
C ASP A 559 -18.08 -33.20 23.23
N TYR A 560 -16.78 -33.46 23.01
CA TYR A 560 -16.30 -34.77 22.57
C TYR A 560 -16.45 -35.88 23.62
N VAL A 561 -16.88 -35.58 24.85
CA VAL A 561 -17.30 -36.61 25.81
C VAL A 561 -18.74 -37.00 25.53
N ASN A 562 -19.69 -36.07 25.71
CA ASN A 562 -21.12 -36.41 25.78
C ASN A 562 -21.88 -36.26 24.46
N ASP A 563 -21.49 -35.33 23.57
CA ASP A 563 -22.24 -35.07 22.34
C ASP A 563 -22.01 -36.16 21.28
N THR A 564 -22.76 -37.23 21.45
CA THR A 564 -22.79 -38.40 20.57
C THR A 564 -23.55 -38.11 19.27
N ALA A 565 -24.40 -37.08 19.23
CA ALA A 565 -25.11 -36.69 18.01
C ALA A 565 -24.16 -35.97 17.04
N TYR A 566 -23.43 -34.95 17.53
CA TYR A 566 -22.37 -34.27 16.77
C TYR A 566 -21.31 -35.26 16.28
N LYS A 567 -20.75 -36.08 17.18
CA LYS A 567 -19.73 -37.09 16.83
C LYS A 567 -20.20 -38.07 15.74
N ASN A 568 -21.42 -38.58 15.83
CA ASN A 568 -21.94 -39.49 14.81
C ASN A 568 -22.21 -38.78 13.47
N SER A 569 -22.76 -37.56 13.50
CA SER A 569 -23.02 -36.77 12.29
C SER A 569 -21.73 -36.45 11.52
N VAL A 570 -20.74 -35.88 12.21
CA VAL A 570 -19.49 -35.44 11.55
C VAL A 570 -18.62 -36.62 11.12
N LYS A 571 -18.61 -37.73 11.87
CA LYS A 571 -17.95 -38.97 11.41
C LYS A 571 -18.59 -39.52 10.13
N ALA A 572 -19.92 -39.47 10.00
CA ALA A 572 -20.61 -39.88 8.78
C ALA A 572 -20.35 -38.92 7.61
N GLU A 573 -20.31 -37.61 7.87
CA GLU A 573 -19.99 -36.55 6.90
C GLU A 573 -18.57 -36.70 6.34
N ILE A 574 -17.58 -36.91 7.21
CA ILE A 574 -16.18 -37.15 6.82
C ILE A 574 -16.08 -38.43 5.99
N VAL A 575 -16.70 -39.54 6.41
CA VAL A 575 -16.70 -40.80 5.64
C VAL A 575 -17.40 -40.65 4.29
N ALA A 576 -18.46 -39.84 4.18
CA ALA A 576 -19.10 -39.52 2.90
C ALA A 576 -18.14 -38.76 1.97
N ARG A 577 -17.49 -37.69 2.47
CA ARG A 577 -16.48 -36.92 1.73
C ARG A 577 -15.31 -37.79 1.27
N VAL A 578 -14.75 -38.63 2.14
CA VAL A 578 -13.69 -39.59 1.78
C VAL A 578 -14.16 -40.55 0.68
N ASN A 579 -15.39 -41.08 0.75
CA ASN A 579 -15.90 -41.96 -0.31
C ASN A 579 -16.03 -41.28 -1.68
N THR A 580 -16.38 -40.00 -1.70
CA THR A 580 -16.38 -39.16 -2.92
C THR A 580 -14.96 -38.90 -3.43
N LEU A 581 -14.05 -38.50 -2.54
CA LEU A 581 -12.77 -37.88 -2.91
C LEU A 581 -11.60 -38.87 -3.08
N LYS A 582 -11.61 -40.03 -2.40
CA LYS A 582 -10.49 -41.02 -2.38
C LYS A 582 -9.99 -41.51 -3.74
N ASN A 583 -10.83 -41.47 -4.77
CA ASN A 583 -10.46 -41.91 -6.11
C ASN A 583 -9.74 -40.83 -6.93
N HIS A 584 -9.67 -39.58 -6.46
CA HIS A 584 -8.97 -38.53 -7.17
C HIS A 584 -7.45 -38.71 -7.11
N PRO A 585 -6.73 -38.50 -8.23
CA PRO A 585 -5.27 -38.55 -8.29
C PRO A 585 -4.57 -37.44 -7.48
N GLY A 586 -5.31 -36.49 -6.91
CA GLY A 586 -4.76 -35.40 -6.09
C GLY A 586 -4.51 -35.77 -4.64
N VAL A 587 -5.19 -36.78 -4.07
CA VAL A 587 -5.15 -37.03 -2.60
C VAL A 587 -3.76 -37.50 -2.15
N LEU A 588 -3.26 -36.94 -1.05
CA LEU A 588 -2.08 -37.43 -0.33
C LEU A 588 -2.49 -38.25 0.91
N LEU A 589 -3.22 -37.62 1.82
CA LEU A 589 -3.65 -38.15 3.12
C LEU A 589 -4.80 -37.30 3.69
N TRP A 590 -5.51 -37.85 4.66
CA TRP A 590 -6.62 -37.20 5.36
C TRP A 590 -6.14 -36.60 6.69
N ASP A 591 -6.46 -35.33 6.95
CA ASP A 591 -6.09 -34.61 8.16
C ASP A 591 -7.35 -34.28 8.98
N VAL A 592 -7.51 -34.89 10.15
CA VAL A 592 -8.75 -34.89 10.93
C VAL A 592 -8.67 -33.89 12.07
N GLY A 593 -9.29 -32.72 11.90
CA GLY A 593 -9.26 -31.61 12.87
C GLY A 593 -8.00 -30.76 12.83
N ASN A 594 -8.10 -29.56 13.40
CA ASN A 594 -7.00 -28.58 13.51
C ASN A 594 -7.06 -27.87 14.86
N GLU A 595 -6.03 -28.05 15.69
CA GLU A 595 -5.77 -27.28 16.92
C GLU A 595 -6.84 -27.40 18.02
N VAL A 596 -7.61 -28.49 17.98
CA VAL A 596 -8.73 -28.74 18.91
C VAL A 596 -8.25 -29.04 20.33
N ILE A 597 -7.09 -29.67 20.52
CA ILE A 597 -6.54 -29.92 21.85
C ILE A 597 -6.02 -28.62 22.47
N LEU A 598 -5.34 -27.75 21.72
CA LEU A 598 -4.94 -26.44 22.24
C LEU A 598 -6.17 -25.60 22.65
N THR A 599 -7.03 -25.24 21.71
CA THR A 599 -8.04 -24.19 21.90
C THR A 599 -9.22 -24.59 22.80
N MET A 600 -9.34 -25.88 23.15
CA MET A 600 -10.36 -26.39 24.09
C MET A 600 -10.41 -25.66 25.44
N GLN A 601 -9.28 -25.08 25.87
CA GLN A 601 -9.16 -24.30 27.10
C GLN A 601 -9.80 -22.90 27.00
N ASP A 602 -9.96 -22.36 25.80
CA ASP A 602 -10.39 -20.98 25.55
C ASP A 602 -11.93 -20.85 25.58
N HIS A 603 -12.64 -21.98 25.60
CA HIS A 603 -14.11 -22.06 25.63
C HIS A 603 -14.74 -21.90 27.03
N GLY A 604 -14.00 -21.34 28.00
CA GLY A 604 -14.53 -21.01 29.35
C GLY A 604 -14.85 -22.22 30.24
N LEU A 605 -14.31 -23.39 29.90
CA LEU A 605 -14.58 -24.66 30.59
C LEU A 605 -13.73 -24.81 31.86
N SER A 606 -14.17 -25.67 32.79
CA SER A 606 -13.33 -26.03 33.94
C SER A 606 -12.12 -26.88 33.52
N ALA A 607 -10.97 -26.74 34.19
CA ALA A 607 -9.74 -27.47 33.80
C ALA A 607 -9.92 -29.00 33.75
N ALA A 608 -10.76 -29.57 34.61
CA ALA A 608 -11.10 -31.00 34.59
C ALA A 608 -11.99 -31.39 33.39
N GLU A 609 -12.84 -30.48 32.92
CA GLU A 609 -13.66 -30.68 31.72
C GLU A 609 -12.84 -30.50 30.44
N VAL A 610 -11.93 -29.52 30.38
CA VAL A 610 -10.94 -29.38 29.30
C VAL A 610 -10.17 -30.69 29.13
N GLU A 611 -9.62 -31.24 30.21
CA GLU A 611 -8.88 -32.51 30.18
C GLU A 611 -9.77 -33.69 29.71
N ALA A 612 -10.97 -33.81 30.27
CA ALA A 612 -11.91 -34.86 29.87
C ALA A 612 -12.30 -34.78 28.38
N ARG A 613 -12.54 -33.58 27.86
CA ARG A 613 -12.85 -33.35 26.44
C ARG A 613 -11.63 -33.51 25.53
N ARG A 614 -10.40 -33.18 25.96
CA ARG A 614 -9.15 -33.46 25.20
C ARG A 614 -8.97 -34.96 24.98
N VAL A 615 -9.17 -35.75 26.04
CA VAL A 615 -9.19 -37.22 25.99
C VAL A 615 -10.37 -37.73 25.14
N GLY A 616 -11.54 -37.10 25.22
CA GLY A 616 -12.70 -37.41 24.37
C GLY A 616 -12.44 -37.18 22.88
N TYR A 617 -11.81 -36.06 22.53
CA TYR A 617 -11.44 -35.69 21.17
C TYR A 617 -10.44 -36.68 20.58
N ALA A 618 -9.35 -37.01 21.30
CA ALA A 618 -8.36 -37.96 20.80
C ALA A 618 -8.94 -39.37 20.57
N LYS A 619 -9.92 -39.80 21.38
CA LYS A 619 -10.69 -41.04 21.14
C LYS A 619 -11.58 -40.92 19.90
N PHE A 620 -12.23 -39.78 19.69
CA PHE A 620 -13.08 -39.55 18.52
C PHE A 620 -12.25 -39.50 17.21
N VAL A 621 -11.09 -38.86 17.22
CA VAL A 621 -10.10 -38.89 16.12
C VAL A 621 -9.76 -40.34 15.75
N ASN A 622 -9.61 -41.23 16.73
CA ASN A 622 -9.41 -42.67 16.47
C ASN A 622 -10.60 -43.34 15.80
N GLU A 623 -11.83 -43.06 16.25
CA GLU A 623 -13.05 -43.58 15.62
C GLU A 623 -13.18 -43.13 14.16
N VAL A 624 -12.84 -41.86 13.88
CA VAL A 624 -12.84 -41.31 12.52
C VAL A 624 -11.74 -41.96 11.69
N ALA A 625 -10.51 -42.10 12.19
CA ALA A 625 -9.42 -42.74 11.45
C ALA A 625 -9.72 -44.19 11.07
N VAL A 626 -10.25 -45.00 11.99
CA VAL A 626 -10.71 -46.38 11.69
C VAL A 626 -11.81 -46.39 10.62
N ALA A 627 -12.74 -45.45 10.67
CA ALA A 627 -13.81 -45.35 9.67
C ALA A 627 -13.31 -44.87 8.29
N ILE A 628 -12.30 -43.99 8.26
CA ILE A 628 -11.61 -43.58 7.04
C ILE A 628 -10.85 -44.76 6.43
N HIS A 629 -10.03 -45.49 7.19
CA HIS A 629 -9.32 -46.68 6.68
C HIS A 629 -10.25 -47.76 6.11
N ALA A 630 -11.44 -47.92 6.69
CA ALA A 630 -12.46 -48.84 6.18
C ALA A 630 -13.12 -48.36 4.87
N ALA A 631 -13.21 -47.04 4.64
CA ALA A 631 -13.72 -46.45 3.42
C ALA A 631 -12.64 -46.32 2.32
N ASP A 632 -11.42 -46.00 2.71
CA ASP A 632 -10.27 -45.73 1.86
C ASP A 632 -9.00 -46.39 2.44
N PRO A 633 -8.69 -47.62 2.00
CA PRO A 633 -7.46 -48.30 2.41
C PRO A 633 -6.22 -47.79 1.64
N ASN A 634 -6.33 -46.76 0.78
CA ASN A 634 -5.25 -46.30 -0.09
C ASN A 634 -4.51 -45.07 0.42
N HIS A 635 -5.01 -44.31 1.40
CA HIS A 635 -4.37 -43.09 1.91
C HIS A 635 -4.17 -43.11 3.44
N PRO A 636 -3.10 -42.48 3.97
CA PRO A 636 -2.90 -42.32 5.41
C PRO A 636 -3.91 -41.36 6.06
N VAL A 637 -4.02 -41.45 7.40
CA VAL A 637 -4.79 -40.52 8.25
C VAL A 637 -3.89 -39.91 9.33
N THR A 638 -4.03 -38.60 9.54
CA THR A 638 -3.40 -37.85 10.65
C THR A 638 -4.41 -36.93 11.33
N SER A 639 -3.97 -36.17 12.35
CA SER A 639 -4.75 -35.17 13.05
C SER A 639 -3.83 -34.07 13.55
N THR A 640 -4.14 -32.81 13.19
CA THR A 640 -3.26 -31.66 13.40
C THR A 640 -3.59 -30.90 14.68
N ASP A 641 -2.56 -30.51 15.42
CA ASP A 641 -2.68 -29.62 16.57
C ASP A 641 -1.45 -28.70 16.73
N ALA A 642 -1.56 -27.72 17.62
CA ALA A 642 -0.51 -26.72 17.84
C ALA A 642 0.54 -27.23 18.84
N TYR A 643 1.81 -27.20 18.41
CA TYR A 643 2.93 -27.82 19.11
C TYR A 643 2.74 -29.33 19.37
N THR A 644 3.74 -29.95 19.98
CA THR A 644 3.80 -31.40 20.25
C THR A 644 2.91 -31.84 21.41
N GLY A 645 2.23 -30.91 22.10
CA GLY A 645 1.42 -31.15 23.29
C GLY A 645 0.18 -32.03 23.08
N ALA A 646 -0.28 -32.18 21.84
CA ALA A 646 -1.36 -33.11 21.48
C ALA A 646 -0.90 -34.58 21.37
N TRP A 647 0.39 -34.81 21.10
CA TRP A 647 0.91 -36.14 20.80
C TRP A 647 0.77 -37.18 21.94
N PRO A 648 0.87 -36.84 23.24
CA PRO A 648 0.59 -37.79 24.32
C PRO A 648 -0.83 -38.38 24.25
N TYR A 649 -1.83 -37.55 23.94
CA TYR A 649 -3.21 -37.99 23.77
C TYR A 649 -3.35 -38.91 22.55
N TYR A 650 -2.75 -38.54 21.41
CA TYR A 650 -2.78 -39.40 20.21
C TYR A 650 -2.04 -40.73 20.41
N LYS A 651 -0.94 -40.74 21.16
CA LYS A 651 -0.21 -41.98 21.51
C LYS A 651 -1.05 -42.94 22.34
N GLN A 652 -1.83 -42.42 23.29
CA GLN A 652 -2.64 -43.24 24.20
C GLN A 652 -4.02 -43.60 23.63
N TYR A 653 -4.64 -42.69 22.87
CA TYR A 653 -6.05 -42.79 22.48
C TYR A 653 -6.31 -42.80 20.96
N ALA A 654 -5.33 -42.46 20.13
CA ALA A 654 -5.41 -42.52 18.66
C ALA A 654 -4.39 -43.48 18.00
N PRO A 655 -4.34 -44.77 18.40
CA PRO A 655 -3.48 -45.76 17.76
C PRO A 655 -3.74 -45.94 16.26
N ALA A 656 -4.91 -45.59 15.73
CA ALA A 656 -5.26 -45.74 14.30
C ALA A 656 -4.69 -44.66 13.36
N LEU A 657 -4.10 -43.55 13.84
CA LEU A 657 -3.42 -42.60 12.94
C LEU A 657 -2.17 -43.24 12.31
N ASP A 658 -1.87 -43.00 11.04
CA ASP A 658 -0.65 -43.54 10.39
C ASP A 658 0.61 -42.74 10.77
N LEU A 659 0.45 -41.45 11.02
CA LEU A 659 1.49 -40.49 11.35
C LEU A 659 0.96 -39.39 12.28
N LEU A 660 1.87 -38.71 12.97
CA LEU A 660 1.57 -37.51 13.74
C LEU A 660 1.65 -36.25 12.85
N ALA A 661 0.90 -35.22 13.19
CA ALA A 661 0.99 -33.88 12.60
C ALA A 661 1.20 -32.84 13.71
N VAL A 662 1.71 -31.66 13.34
CA VAL A 662 1.97 -30.54 14.25
C VAL A 662 2.08 -29.22 13.50
N ASN A 663 1.41 -28.20 13.99
CA ASN A 663 1.64 -26.80 13.63
C ASN A 663 2.71 -26.22 14.57
N SER A 664 3.79 -25.66 14.03
CA SER A 664 4.89 -25.09 14.83
C SER A 664 5.71 -24.12 14.00
N TYR A 665 5.98 -22.93 14.55
CA TYR A 665 6.55 -21.80 13.81
C TYR A 665 8.00 -21.54 14.24
N GLY A 666 8.26 -20.61 15.17
CA GLY A 666 9.60 -20.39 15.73
C GLY A 666 10.15 -21.60 16.51
N ALA A 667 9.27 -22.43 17.10
CA ALA A 667 9.64 -23.56 17.96
C ALA A 667 10.03 -24.88 17.24
N ILE A 668 10.14 -24.91 15.90
CA ILE A 668 10.34 -26.15 15.10
C ILE A 668 11.51 -27.03 15.57
N GLY A 669 12.58 -26.43 16.12
CA GLY A 669 13.74 -27.17 16.63
C GLY A 669 13.43 -28.19 17.75
N ASN A 670 12.33 -28.01 18.48
CA ASN A 670 11.96 -28.89 19.59
C ASN A 670 11.26 -30.19 19.14
N ILE A 671 10.68 -30.22 17.93
CA ILE A 671 9.77 -31.28 17.49
C ILE A 671 10.45 -32.67 17.52
N TYR A 672 11.71 -32.77 17.09
CA TYR A 672 12.44 -34.04 17.11
C TYR A 672 12.84 -34.48 18.53
N SER A 673 13.24 -33.56 19.41
CA SER A 673 13.54 -33.89 20.81
C SER A 673 12.29 -34.33 21.58
N ASP A 674 11.14 -33.73 21.29
CA ASP A 674 9.84 -34.13 21.84
C ASP A 674 9.43 -35.52 21.29
N TRP A 675 9.65 -35.75 19.99
CA TRP A 675 9.42 -37.05 19.36
C TRP A 675 10.25 -38.17 20.02
N GLN A 676 11.54 -37.90 20.27
CA GLN A 676 12.46 -38.85 20.86
C GLN A 676 12.16 -39.08 22.35
N SER A 677 11.96 -38.01 23.13
CA SER A 677 11.76 -38.09 24.59
C SER A 677 10.39 -38.63 24.97
N GLY A 678 9.33 -38.25 24.24
CA GLY A 678 8.00 -38.85 24.37
C GLY A 678 7.91 -40.28 23.84
N GLY A 679 8.97 -40.78 23.18
CA GLY A 679 9.10 -42.18 22.74
C GLY A 679 7.97 -42.61 21.81
N TYR A 680 7.69 -41.82 20.77
CA TYR A 680 6.63 -42.12 19.81
C TYR A 680 7.09 -43.12 18.74
N THR A 681 6.16 -43.94 18.27
CA THR A 681 6.43 -45.09 17.38
C THR A 681 5.86 -44.91 15.97
N LYS A 682 5.64 -43.65 15.57
CA LYS A 682 5.12 -43.22 14.26
C LYS A 682 5.95 -42.03 13.78
N PRO A 683 6.15 -41.84 12.47
CA PRO A 683 6.75 -40.61 11.94
C PRO A 683 5.82 -39.40 12.10
N TYR A 684 6.31 -38.22 11.76
CA TYR A 684 5.52 -36.98 11.75
C TYR A 684 5.66 -36.19 10.45
N ILE A 685 4.70 -35.30 10.20
CA ILE A 685 4.81 -34.15 9.31
C ILE A 685 4.63 -32.86 10.11
N VAL A 686 5.20 -31.75 9.63
CA VAL A 686 4.88 -30.41 10.16
C VAL A 686 3.87 -29.77 9.21
N THR A 687 2.66 -29.49 9.70
CA THR A 687 1.50 -29.11 8.87
C THR A 687 1.36 -27.62 8.66
N GLU A 688 1.96 -26.81 9.54
CA GLU A 688 2.20 -25.39 9.40
C GLU A 688 3.58 -25.07 9.99
N ALA A 689 4.42 -24.39 9.21
CA ALA A 689 5.83 -24.09 9.53
C ALA A 689 6.23 -22.73 8.94
N GLY A 690 7.26 -22.06 9.47
CA GLY A 690 7.74 -20.80 8.89
C GLY A 690 8.33 -19.79 9.91
N PRO A 691 8.19 -18.47 9.68
CA PRO A 691 8.68 -17.44 10.60
C PRO A 691 7.90 -17.40 11.92
N GLU A 692 8.51 -16.83 12.96
CA GLU A 692 7.90 -16.71 14.30
C GLU A 692 6.52 -16.04 14.26
N GLY A 693 5.53 -16.62 14.94
CA GLY A 693 4.20 -16.04 15.12
C GLY A 693 4.20 -14.86 16.10
N GLU A 694 3.11 -14.08 16.13
CA GLU A 694 3.03 -12.91 17.03
C GLU A 694 3.04 -13.26 18.52
N TRP A 695 2.78 -14.53 18.85
CA TRP A 695 2.87 -15.11 20.20
C TRP A 695 4.26 -15.63 20.58
N GLU A 696 5.22 -15.67 19.65
CA GLU A 696 6.60 -16.14 19.88
C GLU A 696 7.63 -14.99 19.96
N VAL A 697 7.27 -13.79 19.53
CA VAL A 697 8.16 -12.62 19.48
C VAL A 697 8.02 -11.70 20.70
N PRO A 698 9.09 -11.00 21.14
CA PRO A 698 8.99 -10.00 22.19
C PRO A 698 8.20 -8.77 21.73
N ASN A 699 7.59 -8.04 22.67
CA ASN A 699 6.96 -6.76 22.39
C ASN A 699 8.00 -5.66 22.07
N ASP A 700 7.61 -4.72 21.20
CA ASP A 700 8.43 -3.59 20.77
C ASP A 700 8.32 -2.37 21.71
N VAL A 701 8.90 -1.24 21.30
CA VAL A 701 8.91 0.03 22.06
C VAL A 701 7.51 0.59 22.38
N ASN A 702 6.48 0.17 21.65
CA ASN A 702 5.08 0.54 21.89
C ASN A 702 4.29 -0.53 22.64
N GLY A 703 4.89 -1.67 22.97
CA GLY A 703 4.27 -2.73 23.76
C GLY A 703 3.45 -3.73 22.94
N VAL A 704 3.71 -3.85 21.63
CA VAL A 704 3.03 -4.80 20.73
C VAL A 704 4.03 -5.75 20.06
N PRO A 705 3.63 -6.96 19.62
CA PRO A 705 4.53 -7.96 19.04
C PRO A 705 5.48 -7.43 17.95
N THR A 706 6.79 -7.63 18.16
CA THR A 706 7.86 -7.22 17.22
C THR A 706 7.87 -8.13 16.01
N GLU A 707 7.17 -7.73 14.96
CA GLU A 707 7.16 -8.47 13.70
C GLU A 707 8.56 -8.54 13.07
N PRO A 708 9.02 -9.73 12.66
CA PRO A 708 10.25 -9.91 11.90
C PRO A 708 10.29 -9.05 10.62
N SER A 709 11.46 -8.50 10.29
CA SER A 709 11.70 -7.87 8.99
C SER A 709 11.55 -8.89 7.86
N ASP A 710 11.25 -8.45 6.63
CA ASP A 710 11.07 -9.37 5.49
C ASP A 710 12.31 -10.25 5.25
N LEU A 711 13.50 -9.68 5.50
CA LEU A 711 14.77 -10.41 5.43
C LEU A 711 14.95 -11.41 6.58
N LYS A 712 14.45 -11.12 7.80
CA LYS A 712 14.40 -12.12 8.88
C LYS A 712 13.41 -13.25 8.53
N LYS A 713 12.23 -12.93 7.97
CA LYS A 713 11.24 -13.92 7.51
C LYS A 713 11.82 -14.83 6.43
N ARG A 714 12.50 -14.26 5.42
CA ARG A 714 13.25 -14.98 4.37
C ARG A 714 14.17 -16.05 4.95
N ASP A 715 14.98 -15.66 5.94
CA ASP A 715 16.00 -16.52 6.53
C ASP A 715 15.37 -17.54 7.49
N GLN A 716 14.28 -17.19 8.16
CA GLN A 716 13.48 -18.11 8.97
C GLN A 716 12.82 -19.22 8.14
N TYR A 717 12.28 -18.93 6.95
CA TYR A 717 11.79 -20.00 6.05
C TYR A 717 12.89 -20.99 5.63
N ALA A 718 14.12 -20.50 5.38
CA ALA A 718 15.25 -21.38 5.09
C ALA A 718 15.63 -22.23 6.32
N SER A 719 15.61 -21.62 7.52
CA SER A 719 15.89 -22.29 8.79
C SER A 719 14.83 -23.34 9.18
N SER A 720 13.55 -23.02 8.96
CA SER A 720 12.38 -23.91 9.11
C SER A 720 12.60 -25.20 8.32
N TRP A 721 12.69 -25.06 6.98
CA TRP A 721 12.89 -26.20 6.09
C TRP A 721 14.17 -26.98 6.41
N ALA A 722 15.29 -26.30 6.70
CA ALA A 722 16.55 -26.97 7.04
C ALA A 722 16.45 -27.81 8.33
N THR A 723 15.70 -27.32 9.33
CA THR A 723 15.49 -28.02 10.60
C THR A 723 14.58 -29.25 10.42
N ILE A 724 13.49 -29.11 9.66
CA ILE A 724 12.60 -30.23 9.29
C ILE A 724 13.39 -31.29 8.50
N ASN A 725 14.17 -30.87 7.51
CA ASN A 725 14.95 -31.74 6.64
C ASN A 725 16.19 -32.37 7.33
N ALA A 726 16.51 -32.01 8.58
CA ALA A 726 17.58 -32.65 9.36
C ALA A 726 17.23 -34.08 9.82
N HIS A 727 15.94 -34.44 9.86
CA HIS A 727 15.45 -35.74 10.35
C HIS A 727 14.60 -36.51 9.32
N PRO A 728 15.08 -36.70 8.07
CA PRO A 728 14.24 -37.10 6.92
C PRO A 728 13.67 -38.54 6.99
N THR A 729 14.09 -39.33 7.98
CA THR A 729 13.59 -40.69 8.25
C THR A 729 12.54 -40.74 9.38
N VAL A 730 12.14 -39.58 9.91
CA VAL A 730 11.14 -39.42 10.97
C VAL A 730 10.20 -38.25 10.64
N ALA A 731 10.76 -37.11 10.24
CA ALA A 731 10.04 -36.01 9.62
C ALA A 731 9.86 -36.29 8.12
N LEU A 732 8.63 -36.55 7.67
CA LEU A 732 8.33 -36.89 6.27
C LEU A 732 8.26 -35.65 5.35
N GLY A 733 8.60 -34.47 5.87
CA GLY A 733 8.49 -33.16 5.23
C GLY A 733 7.47 -32.26 5.92
N ALA A 734 7.10 -31.17 5.26
CA ALA A 734 6.22 -30.15 5.81
C ALA A 734 5.40 -29.39 4.76
N THR A 735 4.29 -28.80 5.21
CA THR A 735 3.63 -27.68 4.55
C THR A 735 3.94 -26.38 5.30
N GLU A 736 4.80 -25.54 4.72
CA GLU A 736 5.10 -24.21 5.26
C GLU A 736 3.85 -23.31 5.14
N PHE A 737 3.72 -22.33 6.02
CA PHE A 737 2.64 -21.37 6.06
C PHE A 737 3.18 -20.02 5.54
N HIS A 738 2.62 -19.37 4.52
CA HIS A 738 1.43 -19.71 3.73
C HIS A 738 1.58 -19.33 2.24
N TYR A 739 0.88 -20.01 1.33
CA TYR A 739 0.58 -19.50 -0.01
C TYR A 739 -0.85 -18.95 -0.01
N GLY A 740 -0.97 -17.65 0.23
CA GLY A 740 -2.23 -16.95 0.41
C GLY A 740 -2.36 -15.71 -0.48
N LEU A 741 -3.54 -15.09 -0.48
CA LEU A 741 -3.84 -13.87 -1.25
C LEU A 741 -4.15 -12.67 -0.37
N GLU A 742 -4.26 -12.89 0.93
CA GLU A 742 -4.60 -11.91 1.95
C GLU A 742 -3.57 -10.79 1.91
N ASN A 743 -4.04 -9.54 1.82
CA ASN A 743 -3.21 -8.36 2.02
C ASN A 743 -3.69 -7.63 3.28
N ASP A 744 -3.61 -8.35 4.39
CA ASP A 744 -3.94 -7.89 5.74
C ASP A 744 -2.72 -8.09 6.67
N PHE A 745 -2.87 -7.78 7.95
CA PHE A 745 -1.85 -8.00 8.98
C PHE A 745 -1.32 -9.44 8.99
N GLY A 746 -2.21 -10.44 8.89
CA GLY A 746 -1.84 -11.86 8.90
C GLY A 746 -1.04 -12.22 7.66
N GLY A 747 -1.52 -11.81 6.48
CA GLY A 747 -0.85 -12.04 5.21
C GLY A 747 0.54 -11.39 5.14
N VAL A 748 0.69 -10.15 5.62
CA VAL A 748 1.99 -9.47 5.66
C VAL A 748 2.90 -10.03 6.75
N TRP A 749 2.38 -10.57 7.86
CA TRP A 749 3.21 -11.28 8.83
C TRP A 749 3.72 -12.61 8.27
N LEU A 750 2.81 -13.47 7.78
CA LEU A 750 3.04 -14.91 7.65
C LEU A 750 2.96 -15.49 6.22
N ASN A 751 2.54 -14.75 5.19
CA ASN A 751 2.46 -15.33 3.85
C ASN A 751 3.76 -15.16 3.03
N THR A 752 4.06 -16.18 2.22
CA THR A 752 5.03 -16.14 1.12
C THR A 752 4.58 -15.26 -0.06
N THR A 753 3.27 -14.99 -0.15
CA THR A 753 2.58 -14.17 -1.16
C THR A 753 1.52 -13.28 -0.50
N THR A 754 1.43 -11.99 -0.86
CA THR A 754 0.43 -11.06 -0.30
C THR A 754 -0.20 -10.27 -1.44
N GLY A 755 -1.53 -10.17 -1.50
CA GLY A 755 -2.24 -9.50 -2.60
C GLY A 755 -2.00 -10.09 -4.01
N GLY A 756 -1.38 -11.27 -4.10
CA GLY A 756 -0.89 -11.86 -5.36
C GLY A 756 0.57 -11.53 -5.72
N TRP A 757 1.25 -10.69 -4.94
CA TRP A 757 2.68 -10.37 -5.10
C TRP A 757 3.56 -11.38 -4.35
N ARG A 758 4.66 -11.82 -4.97
CA ARG A 758 5.62 -12.74 -4.33
C ARG A 758 6.55 -12.00 -3.37
N ARG A 759 6.91 -12.63 -2.26
CA ARG A 759 7.82 -12.06 -1.26
C ARG A 759 9.09 -12.88 -1.12
N HIS A 760 10.02 -12.38 -0.30
CA HIS A 760 11.28 -13.06 -0.01
C HIS A 760 11.12 -14.52 0.47
N GLY A 761 10.05 -14.83 1.20
CA GLY A 761 9.71 -16.21 1.62
C GLY A 761 9.47 -17.18 0.45
N TYR A 762 8.77 -16.74 -0.61
CA TYR A 762 8.56 -17.55 -1.82
C TYR A 762 9.89 -17.99 -2.43
N TYR A 763 10.83 -17.03 -2.54
CA TYR A 763 12.11 -17.26 -3.19
C TYR A 763 13.10 -18.04 -2.32
N SER A 764 13.01 -17.88 -0.99
CA SER A 764 13.75 -18.69 -0.01
C SER A 764 13.39 -20.18 -0.13
N LEU A 765 12.10 -20.51 -0.05
CA LEU A 765 11.62 -21.89 -0.18
C LEU A 765 11.84 -22.45 -1.60
N LYS A 766 11.65 -21.64 -2.65
CA LYS A 766 11.98 -22.04 -4.03
C LYS A 766 13.43 -22.51 -4.16
N ARG A 767 14.37 -21.74 -3.62
CA ARG A 767 15.80 -22.10 -3.62
C ARG A 767 16.05 -23.37 -2.81
N ALA A 768 15.42 -23.52 -1.64
CA ALA A 768 15.56 -24.69 -0.77
C ALA A 768 15.00 -25.98 -1.40
N TRP A 769 13.89 -25.90 -2.14
CA TRP A 769 13.23 -27.07 -2.72
C TRP A 769 13.72 -27.48 -4.11
N THR A 770 14.15 -26.52 -4.94
CA THR A 770 14.57 -26.75 -6.34
C THR A 770 16.09 -26.69 -6.54
N GLY A 771 16.83 -26.07 -5.63
CA GLY A 771 18.25 -25.72 -5.81
C GLY A 771 18.51 -24.59 -6.82
N GLN A 772 17.48 -24.03 -7.46
CA GLN A 772 17.63 -23.00 -8.48
C GLN A 772 17.78 -21.61 -7.86
N THR A 773 18.75 -20.83 -8.34
CA THR A 773 18.80 -19.38 -8.11
C THR A 773 17.67 -18.71 -8.89
N PRO A 774 16.82 -17.88 -8.27
CA PRO A 774 15.83 -17.09 -8.99
C PRO A 774 16.51 -16.09 -9.94
N ALA A 775 15.91 -15.88 -11.12
CA ALA A 775 16.42 -14.87 -12.07
C ALA A 775 16.12 -13.42 -11.63
N ASN A 776 15.12 -13.25 -10.76
CA ASN A 776 14.69 -11.98 -10.19
C ASN A 776 14.04 -12.23 -8.82
N THR A 777 14.12 -11.26 -7.92
CA THR A 777 13.81 -11.34 -6.48
C THR A 777 13.33 -9.97 -5.96
N PRO A 778 12.42 -9.91 -4.98
CA PRO A 778 11.87 -8.64 -4.51
C PRO A 778 12.94 -7.68 -3.93
N PRO A 779 12.64 -6.37 -3.87
CA PRO A 779 13.52 -5.39 -3.25
C PRO A 779 13.83 -5.72 -1.78
N GLU A 780 15.08 -5.53 -1.38
CA GLU A 780 15.51 -5.71 0.00
C GLU A 780 15.46 -4.38 0.76
N ILE A 781 14.58 -4.29 1.76
CA ILE A 781 14.55 -3.17 2.71
C ILE A 781 15.48 -3.54 3.87
N THR A 782 16.63 -2.86 3.99
CA THR A 782 17.64 -3.19 5.02
C THR A 782 17.41 -2.45 6.34
N SER A 783 16.63 -1.36 6.32
CA SER A 783 16.32 -0.54 7.49
C SER A 783 15.10 0.34 7.25
N MET A 784 14.29 0.55 8.28
CA MET A 784 13.15 1.48 8.29
C MET A 784 13.14 2.29 9.59
N THR A 785 12.90 3.59 9.48
CA THR A 785 12.77 4.54 10.60
C THR A 785 11.47 5.34 10.50
N VAL A 786 10.95 5.79 11.65
CA VAL A 786 9.71 6.57 11.74
C VAL A 786 9.86 7.64 12.82
N SER A 787 9.47 8.89 12.52
CA SER A 787 9.56 10.01 13.45
C SER A 787 8.61 9.86 14.64
N ASN A 788 9.06 10.23 15.84
CA ASN A 788 8.23 10.32 17.06
C ASN A 788 7.46 9.02 17.40
N GLN A 789 8.05 7.85 17.10
CA GLN A 789 7.39 6.54 17.09
C GLN A 789 6.52 6.20 18.34
N THR A 790 6.87 6.72 19.52
CA THR A 790 6.16 6.48 20.79
C THR A 790 5.12 7.53 21.18
N ALA A 791 5.03 8.65 20.45
CA ALA A 791 4.13 9.77 20.74
C ALA A 791 3.88 10.60 19.46
N VAL A 792 3.18 10.01 18.49
CA VAL A 792 2.75 10.71 17.27
C VAL A 792 1.42 11.42 17.56
N PRO A 793 1.32 12.76 17.44
CA PRO A 793 0.03 13.46 17.58
C PRO A 793 -1.01 12.93 16.59
N ALA A 794 -2.22 12.69 17.05
CA ALA A 794 -3.36 12.32 16.21
C ALA A 794 -3.54 13.35 15.08
N GLY A 795 -3.62 12.85 13.85
CA GLY A 795 -3.69 13.68 12.66
C GLY A 795 -2.46 14.56 12.34
N GLY A 796 -1.38 14.49 13.13
CA GLY A 796 -0.13 15.20 12.90
C GLY A 796 0.74 14.57 11.81
N THR A 797 1.87 15.22 11.50
CA THR A 797 2.81 14.73 10.47
C THR A 797 3.65 13.56 10.96
N LEU A 798 3.77 12.54 10.11
CA LEU A 798 4.61 11.36 10.30
C LEU A 798 5.62 11.24 9.16
N ASN A 799 6.91 11.32 9.48
CA ASN A 799 7.97 11.03 8.51
C ASN A 799 8.38 9.56 8.62
N VAL A 800 8.45 8.88 7.47
CA VAL A 800 8.83 7.47 7.35
C VAL A 800 9.98 7.38 6.34
N SER A 801 11.06 6.66 6.68
CA SER A 801 12.19 6.47 5.77
C SER A 801 12.64 5.02 5.70
N VAL A 802 12.96 4.54 4.50
CA VAL A 802 13.55 3.20 4.25
C VAL A 802 14.85 3.29 3.47
N ASN A 803 15.77 2.36 3.72
CA ASN A 803 16.82 2.03 2.77
C ASN A 803 16.41 0.75 2.03
N ALA A 804 16.07 0.89 0.75
CA ALA A 804 15.61 -0.20 -0.10
C ALA A 804 16.48 -0.32 -1.36
N THR A 805 16.88 -1.55 -1.70
CA THR A 805 17.69 -1.84 -2.89
C THR A 805 17.13 -3.03 -3.64
N ASP A 806 16.98 -2.90 -4.95
CA ASP A 806 16.58 -4.01 -5.81
C ASP A 806 17.81 -4.85 -6.20
N PRO A 807 17.83 -6.19 -5.99
CA PRO A 807 18.99 -7.01 -6.30
C PRO A 807 19.30 -7.20 -7.80
N GLN A 808 18.40 -6.80 -8.70
CA GLN A 808 18.59 -6.83 -10.16
C GLN A 808 18.73 -5.43 -10.77
N GLY A 809 18.39 -4.36 -10.03
CA GLY A 809 18.41 -2.97 -10.50
C GLY A 809 17.09 -2.51 -11.13
N ASP A 810 15.99 -3.22 -10.88
CA ASP A 810 14.65 -2.86 -11.35
C ASP A 810 14.13 -1.53 -10.74
N LEU A 811 12.99 -1.05 -11.23
CA LEU A 811 12.37 0.20 -10.74
C LEU A 811 11.60 -0.05 -9.44
N ILE A 812 12.20 0.31 -8.30
CA ILE A 812 11.46 0.33 -7.02
C ILE A 812 10.38 1.42 -7.05
N ARG A 813 9.12 1.04 -6.83
CA ARG A 813 7.98 1.93 -6.58
C ARG A 813 7.36 1.61 -5.22
N TYR A 814 6.79 2.61 -4.55
CA TYR A 814 6.40 2.49 -3.13
C TYR A 814 4.91 2.63 -2.84
N ASN A 815 4.45 1.99 -1.78
CA ASN A 815 3.16 2.31 -1.14
C ASN A 815 3.29 2.24 0.39
N LEU A 816 2.45 3.01 1.09
CA LEU A 816 2.34 2.98 2.54
C LEU A 816 0.96 2.44 2.93
N MET A 817 0.93 1.51 3.88
CA MET A 817 -0.30 0.97 4.48
C MET A 817 -0.30 1.19 6.00
N TYR A 818 -1.48 1.43 6.58
CA TYR A 818 -1.70 1.36 8.03
C TYR A 818 -2.47 0.09 8.41
N SER A 819 -2.11 -0.53 9.53
CA SER A 819 -2.96 -1.50 10.26
C SER A 819 -3.40 -0.92 11.59
N ASP A 820 -4.68 -1.07 11.92
CA ASP A 820 -5.27 -0.63 13.19
C ASP A 820 -5.34 -1.72 14.27
N LYS A 821 -4.74 -2.91 14.04
CA LYS A 821 -4.91 -4.09 14.90
C LYS A 821 -4.80 -3.82 16.41
N TYR A 822 -3.80 -3.07 16.85
CA TYR A 822 -3.58 -2.77 18.28
C TYR A 822 -4.24 -1.44 18.75
N ALA A 823 -5.07 -0.84 17.90
CA ALA A 823 -5.95 0.30 18.19
C ALA A 823 -7.44 -0.04 18.01
N GLY A 824 -7.80 -1.12 17.32
CA GLY A 824 -9.19 -1.50 17.01
C GLY A 824 -9.50 -2.98 16.83
N GLY A 825 -8.51 -3.87 16.85
CA GLY A 825 -8.71 -5.31 16.67
C GLY A 825 -8.93 -5.78 15.22
N GLY A 826 -8.97 -4.88 14.23
CA GLY A 826 -9.06 -5.25 12.83
C GLY A 826 -7.74 -5.84 12.29
N THR A 827 -7.81 -6.76 11.34
CA THR A 827 -6.59 -7.26 10.66
C THR A 827 -6.28 -6.50 9.37
N GLY A 828 -7.26 -5.81 8.77
CA GLY A 828 -7.14 -5.15 7.47
C GLY A 828 -6.02 -4.10 7.37
N LEU A 829 -5.63 -3.80 6.12
CA LEU A 829 -4.66 -2.77 5.77
C LEU A 829 -5.31 -1.67 4.93
N THR A 830 -5.04 -0.41 5.28
CA THR A 830 -5.61 0.78 4.62
C THR A 830 -4.54 1.58 3.91
N ASN A 831 -4.79 1.99 2.66
CA ASN A 831 -3.87 2.80 1.86
C ASN A 831 -3.68 4.19 2.48
N VAL A 832 -2.44 4.57 2.76
CA VAL A 832 -2.08 5.88 3.34
C VAL A 832 -1.97 6.92 2.21
N THR A 833 -2.44 8.15 2.43
CA THR A 833 -2.09 9.28 1.55
C THR A 833 -0.78 9.89 2.05
N PHE A 834 0.24 9.91 1.20
CA PHE A 834 1.59 10.37 1.54
C PHE A 834 2.23 11.15 0.39
N THR A 835 3.21 12.00 0.73
CA THR A 835 4.14 12.62 -0.21
C THR A 835 5.40 11.76 -0.30
N ASP A 836 5.83 11.42 -1.51
CA ASP A 836 7.17 10.85 -1.77
C ASP A 836 8.18 12.00 -1.82
N ASN A 837 9.13 12.01 -0.87
CA ASN A 837 10.19 13.01 -0.77
C ASN A 837 11.45 12.61 -1.58
N GLY A 838 11.42 11.44 -2.25
CA GLY A 838 12.57 10.81 -2.89
C GLY A 838 13.41 9.97 -1.92
N ASN A 839 14.30 9.14 -2.48
CA ASN A 839 15.28 8.32 -1.74
C ASN A 839 14.68 7.44 -0.61
N GLY A 840 13.45 6.94 -0.79
CA GLY A 840 12.76 6.12 0.20
C GLY A 840 12.25 6.89 1.43
N SER A 841 12.14 8.22 1.36
CA SER A 841 11.58 9.08 2.41
C SER A 841 10.16 9.52 2.06
N PHE A 842 9.25 9.44 3.02
CA PHE A 842 7.83 9.73 2.84
C PHE A 842 7.28 10.59 3.98
N THR A 843 6.34 11.47 3.66
CA THR A 843 5.60 12.31 4.61
C THR A 843 4.13 11.91 4.59
N ALA A 844 3.58 11.47 5.72
CA ALA A 844 2.18 11.02 5.85
C ALA A 844 1.43 11.75 6.97
N LYS A 845 0.09 11.75 6.94
CA LYS A 845 -0.75 12.12 8.09
C LYS A 845 -0.86 10.91 9.02
N ALA A 846 -0.68 11.10 10.32
CA ALA A 846 -0.99 10.09 11.33
C ALA A 846 -2.51 9.82 11.37
N PRO A 847 -2.96 8.62 11.75
CA PRO A 847 -4.37 8.37 12.02
C PRO A 847 -4.93 9.31 13.10
N ASP A 848 -6.22 9.65 13.01
CA ASP A 848 -6.89 10.50 14.00
C ASP A 848 -7.38 9.72 15.24
N LYS A 849 -7.52 8.39 15.11
CA LYS A 849 -7.90 7.47 16.19
C LYS A 849 -6.67 7.05 16.99
N LEU A 850 -6.76 7.23 18.32
CA LEU A 850 -5.69 6.91 19.27
C LEU A 850 -5.40 5.41 19.38
N GLY A 851 -4.20 5.05 19.84
CA GLY A 851 -3.80 3.68 20.11
C GLY A 851 -2.45 3.32 19.49
N VAL A 852 -2.14 2.02 19.43
CA VAL A 852 -0.94 1.54 18.71
C VAL A 852 -1.36 1.05 17.32
N TRP A 853 -0.73 1.62 16.31
CA TRP A 853 -0.90 1.29 14.90
C TRP A 853 0.37 0.63 14.37
N LYS A 854 0.30 0.03 13.19
CA LYS A 854 1.50 -0.27 12.39
C LYS A 854 1.47 0.50 11.08
N VAL A 855 2.64 1.01 10.69
CA VAL A 855 2.90 1.54 9.35
C VAL A 855 3.81 0.56 8.61
N TYR A 856 3.38 0.20 7.40
CA TYR A 856 4.08 -0.69 6.48
C TYR A 856 4.54 0.09 5.25
N VAL A 857 5.77 -0.15 4.79
CA VAL A 857 6.27 0.33 3.50
C VAL A 857 6.42 -0.86 2.57
N TYR A 858 5.70 -0.82 1.45
CA TYR A 858 5.78 -1.77 0.35
C TYR A 858 6.74 -1.23 -0.70
N ALA A 859 7.66 -2.05 -1.18
CA ALA A 859 8.60 -1.76 -2.26
C ALA A 859 8.44 -2.79 -3.38
N PHE A 860 7.90 -2.36 -4.53
CA PHE A 860 7.60 -3.20 -5.69
C PHE A 860 8.67 -3.05 -6.78
N ASP A 861 9.02 -4.14 -7.46
CA ASP A 861 10.00 -4.17 -8.58
C ASP A 861 9.38 -4.05 -9.99
N GLY A 862 8.07 -4.30 -10.11
CA GLY A 862 7.39 -4.39 -11.41
C GLY A 862 7.56 -5.73 -12.13
N GLN A 863 8.21 -6.72 -11.52
CA GLN A 863 8.42 -8.09 -12.01
C GLN A 863 7.47 -9.11 -11.36
N GLY A 864 6.64 -8.66 -10.41
CA GLY A 864 5.63 -9.47 -9.73
C GLY A 864 5.87 -9.62 -8.22
N ASN A 865 6.87 -8.94 -7.67
CA ASN A 865 7.30 -9.16 -6.29
C ASN A 865 7.21 -7.87 -5.45
N VAL A 866 7.24 -8.05 -4.13
CA VAL A 866 7.25 -6.97 -3.16
C VAL A 866 8.13 -7.31 -1.96
N GLY A 867 8.94 -6.35 -1.52
CA GLY A 867 9.56 -6.34 -0.19
C GLY A 867 8.76 -5.45 0.75
N ILE A 868 8.49 -5.91 1.98
CA ILE A 868 7.66 -5.16 2.95
C ILE A 868 8.34 -5.06 4.31
N GLU A 869 8.51 -3.84 4.81
CA GLU A 869 9.03 -3.56 6.16
C GLU A 869 8.03 -2.73 6.97
N GLN A 870 8.12 -2.79 8.30
CA GLN A 870 7.18 -2.11 9.20
C GLN A 870 7.79 -1.54 10.48
N LYS A 871 7.02 -0.63 11.08
CA LYS A 871 7.17 -0.20 12.49
C LYS A 871 5.80 0.02 13.11
N SER A 872 5.67 -0.24 14.41
CA SER A 872 4.55 0.30 15.17
C SER A 872 4.69 1.82 15.35
N ILE A 873 3.58 2.52 15.52
CA ILE A 873 3.54 3.88 16.05
C ILE A 873 2.47 3.97 17.14
N ARG A 874 2.70 4.81 18.16
CA ARG A 874 1.67 5.14 19.15
C ARG A 874 1.09 6.51 18.84
N VAL A 875 -0.17 6.52 18.43
CA VAL A 875 -0.96 7.72 18.19
C VAL A 875 -1.52 8.20 19.53
N VAL A 876 -1.21 9.45 19.88
CA VAL A 876 -1.60 10.12 21.13
C VAL A 876 -2.45 11.35 20.85
N ALA A 877 -3.28 11.78 21.81
CA ALA A 877 -4.03 13.02 21.67
C ALA A 877 -3.08 14.19 21.38
N PRO A 878 -3.40 15.12 20.46
CA PRO A 878 -2.45 16.16 20.07
C PRO A 878 -2.11 17.07 21.26
N PRO A 879 -0.85 17.51 21.41
CA PRO A 879 -0.43 18.30 22.56
C PRO A 879 -1.24 19.60 22.64
N GLU A 880 -1.68 19.94 23.85
CA GLU A 880 -2.48 21.15 24.10
C GLU A 880 -1.69 22.28 24.72
N THR A 881 -2.17 23.49 24.47
CA THR A 881 -1.62 24.73 25.03
C THR A 881 -2.70 25.51 25.77
N GLY A 882 -2.29 26.29 26.76
CA GLY A 882 -3.21 27.04 27.61
C GLY A 882 -3.87 26.20 28.71
N THR A 883 -4.87 26.79 29.36
CA THR A 883 -5.61 26.15 30.48
C THR A 883 -6.94 25.59 29.99
N ASN A 884 -7.15 24.28 30.13
CA ASN A 884 -8.46 23.66 30.00
C ASN A 884 -9.33 24.07 31.21
N LEU A 885 -10.43 24.77 30.93
CA LEU A 885 -11.38 25.33 31.91
C LEU A 885 -12.53 24.37 32.23
N SER A 886 -12.85 23.44 31.32
CA SER A 886 -13.91 22.43 31.45
C SER A 886 -13.45 21.18 32.20
N ARG A 887 -12.14 20.94 32.32
CA ARG A 887 -11.63 19.77 33.05
C ARG A 887 -12.10 19.72 34.51
N GLY A 888 -12.69 18.59 34.90
CA GLY A 888 -13.21 18.33 36.25
C GLY A 888 -14.46 19.14 36.62
N ARG A 889 -15.15 19.75 35.65
CA ARG A 889 -16.36 20.57 35.87
C ARG A 889 -17.64 19.75 35.89
N THR A 890 -18.71 20.40 36.35
CA THR A 890 -20.07 19.85 36.26
C THR A 890 -20.51 19.85 34.80
N THR A 891 -20.64 18.67 34.22
CA THR A 891 -21.04 18.46 32.82
C THR A 891 -22.38 17.72 32.77
N THR A 892 -23.31 18.19 31.94
CA THR A 892 -24.63 17.57 31.72
C THR A 892 -24.95 17.47 30.24
N ALA A 893 -25.88 16.60 29.86
CA ALA A 893 -26.27 16.38 28.47
C ALA A 893 -27.80 16.29 28.32
N SER A 894 -28.30 16.43 27.10
CA SER A 894 -29.71 16.16 26.77
C SER A 894 -30.10 14.70 27.01
N THR A 895 -29.18 13.79 26.70
CA THR A 895 -29.30 12.33 26.84
C THR A 895 -27.92 11.72 27.05
N TYR A 896 -27.86 10.51 27.60
CA TYR A 896 -26.66 9.67 27.62
C TYR A 896 -27.09 8.20 27.64
N GLN A 897 -26.27 7.31 27.09
CA GLN A 897 -26.55 5.87 27.07
C GLN A 897 -26.39 5.29 28.50
N PRO A 898 -27.43 4.68 29.09
CA PRO A 898 -27.38 4.15 30.46
C PRO A 898 -26.59 2.84 30.58
N THR A 899 -26.22 2.23 29.46
CA THR A 899 -25.39 1.03 29.36
C THR A 899 -24.33 1.20 28.28
N GLY A 900 -23.30 0.37 28.32
CA GLY A 900 -22.14 0.42 27.42
C GLY A 900 -21.03 -0.49 27.93
N THR A 901 -19.98 -0.68 27.14
CA THR A 901 -18.89 -1.65 27.41
C THR A 901 -18.25 -1.49 28.79
N ASN A 902 -18.12 -0.24 29.25
CA ASN A 902 -17.55 0.12 30.56
C ASN A 902 -18.62 0.72 31.52
N GLY A 903 -19.90 0.42 31.32
CA GLY A 903 -21.02 1.00 32.06
C GLY A 903 -21.69 2.19 31.34
N PRO A 904 -22.46 3.05 32.05
CA PRO A 904 -23.16 4.19 31.44
C PRO A 904 -22.18 5.20 30.84
N GLN A 905 -22.48 5.74 29.66
CA GLN A 905 -21.57 6.64 28.93
C GLN A 905 -21.80 8.11 29.38
N LEU A 906 -21.44 8.40 30.63
CA LEU A 906 -21.84 9.60 31.38
C LEU A 906 -21.33 10.92 30.78
N PRO A 907 -22.08 12.05 30.91
CA PRO A 907 -21.64 13.37 30.46
C PRO A 907 -20.30 13.83 31.03
N SER A 908 -20.00 13.47 32.28
CA SER A 908 -18.74 13.83 32.97
C SER A 908 -17.49 13.26 32.28
N TYR A 909 -17.62 12.12 31.58
CA TYR A 909 -16.52 11.42 30.91
C TYR A 909 -15.97 12.14 29.67
N ALA A 910 -16.61 13.21 29.22
CA ALA A 910 -16.05 14.11 28.22
C ALA A 910 -15.30 15.30 28.86
N THR A 911 -15.02 15.27 30.16
CA THR A 911 -14.39 16.38 30.90
C THR A 911 -13.47 15.96 32.05
N ASP A 912 -13.17 14.68 32.25
CA ASP A 912 -12.15 14.24 33.23
C ASP A 912 -10.71 14.33 32.65
N GLY A 913 -10.59 14.28 31.33
CA GLY A 913 -9.33 14.26 30.59
C GLY A 913 -8.72 12.86 30.51
N ASP A 914 -9.53 11.80 30.57
CA ASP A 914 -9.13 10.43 30.24
C ASP A 914 -9.76 9.98 28.91
N TYR A 915 -8.93 9.82 27.87
CA TYR A 915 -9.36 9.37 26.55
C TYR A 915 -9.75 7.87 26.50
N GLY A 916 -9.67 7.13 27.61
CA GLY A 916 -10.26 5.81 27.78
C GLY A 916 -11.75 5.82 28.14
N THR A 917 -12.28 6.97 28.55
CA THR A 917 -13.70 7.20 28.89
C THR A 917 -14.36 8.15 27.89
N ARG A 918 -15.70 8.11 27.78
CA ARG A 918 -16.45 8.97 26.85
C ARG A 918 -17.88 9.25 27.32
N TRP A 919 -18.41 10.41 26.96
CA TRP A 919 -19.86 10.60 26.88
C TRP A 919 -20.37 10.01 25.58
N ALA A 920 -21.56 9.40 25.59
CA ALA A 920 -22.29 9.04 24.38
C ALA A 920 -23.79 9.31 24.54
N SER A 921 -24.38 10.08 23.63
CA SER A 921 -25.82 10.35 23.60
C SER A 921 -26.61 9.10 23.21
N GLU A 922 -27.90 9.10 23.54
CA GLU A 922 -28.88 8.22 22.89
C GLU A 922 -28.86 8.39 21.36
N TRP A 923 -29.40 7.43 20.61
CA TRP A 923 -29.35 7.38 19.13
C TRP A 923 -30.33 8.35 18.44
N VAL A 924 -30.41 9.58 18.95
CA VAL A 924 -31.31 10.66 18.53
C VAL A 924 -30.67 11.57 17.47
N GLY A 925 -31.49 12.19 16.63
CA GLY A 925 -31.01 13.08 15.56
C GLY A 925 -30.27 14.32 16.04
N THR A 926 -30.63 14.87 17.20
CA THR A 926 -29.96 16.00 17.85
C THR A 926 -29.74 15.71 19.33
N ALA A 927 -28.57 16.11 19.85
CA ALA A 927 -28.22 16.01 21.26
C ALA A 927 -27.25 17.15 21.61
N TRP A 928 -27.18 17.50 22.90
CA TRP A 928 -26.20 18.47 23.39
C TRP A 928 -25.47 17.97 24.63
N LEU A 929 -24.24 18.46 24.80
CA LEU A 929 -23.38 18.29 25.95
C LEU A 929 -22.92 19.68 26.41
N GLN A 930 -23.16 20.03 27.67
CA GLN A 930 -22.81 21.34 28.24
C GLN A 930 -21.96 21.20 29.50
N VAL A 931 -21.08 22.17 29.73
CA VAL A 931 -20.23 22.25 30.92
C VAL A 931 -20.43 23.58 31.64
N ASP A 932 -20.52 23.54 32.97
CA ASP A 932 -20.51 24.72 33.84
C ASP A 932 -19.09 25.04 34.31
N LEU A 933 -18.51 26.13 33.82
CA LEU A 933 -17.18 26.61 34.20
C LEU A 933 -17.13 27.20 35.62
N GLY A 934 -18.27 27.25 36.33
CA GLY A 934 -18.43 27.72 37.71
C GLY A 934 -18.56 29.25 37.86
N SER A 935 -18.03 30.01 36.91
CA SER A 935 -18.25 31.45 36.75
C SER A 935 -18.21 31.81 35.27
N VAL A 936 -18.57 33.05 34.93
CA VAL A 936 -18.25 33.59 33.59
C VAL A 936 -16.72 33.55 33.39
N GLN A 937 -16.29 33.00 32.26
CA GLN A 937 -14.89 32.86 31.86
C GLN A 937 -14.76 33.19 30.36
N SER A 938 -13.67 33.87 29.98
CA SER A 938 -13.30 34.04 28.57
C SER A 938 -12.47 32.85 28.07
N PHE A 939 -12.69 32.41 26.83
CA PHE A 939 -11.95 31.33 26.19
C PHE A 939 -11.81 31.63 24.69
N ASN A 940 -10.73 31.14 24.08
CA ASN A 940 -10.39 31.41 22.68
C ASN A 940 -10.22 30.14 21.84
N HIS A 941 -10.37 28.96 22.46
CA HIS A 941 -10.29 27.70 21.76
C HIS A 941 -11.19 26.64 22.42
N VAL A 942 -11.70 25.71 21.61
CA VAL A 942 -12.44 24.52 22.03
C VAL A 942 -11.94 23.32 21.24
N ARG A 943 -11.62 22.23 21.93
CA ARG A 943 -11.37 20.92 21.32
C ARG A 943 -12.58 20.03 21.51
N LEU A 944 -13.00 19.36 20.43
CA LEU A 944 -13.86 18.17 20.52
C LEU A 944 -13.04 16.96 20.07
N ALA A 945 -12.88 15.98 20.96
CA ALA A 945 -12.28 14.69 20.61
C ALA A 945 -13.40 13.65 20.48
N TRP A 946 -13.73 13.29 19.24
CA TRP A 946 -14.86 12.43 18.90
C TRP A 946 -14.52 10.94 18.95
N GLU A 947 -15.53 10.12 19.26
CA GLU A 947 -15.53 8.71 18.89
C GLU A 947 -15.91 8.55 17.40
N ALA A 948 -16.00 7.31 16.90
CA ALA A 948 -16.54 7.01 15.57
C ALA A 948 -17.98 7.54 15.38
N ALA A 949 -18.76 7.71 16.46
CA ALA A 949 -20.06 8.37 16.45
C ALA A 949 -19.93 9.91 16.57
N TYR A 950 -19.55 10.59 15.49
CA TYR A 950 -19.31 12.05 15.47
C TYR A 950 -20.42 12.88 14.80
N ALA A 951 -20.33 14.21 14.94
CA ALA A 951 -21.21 15.16 14.26
C ALA A 951 -20.59 15.69 12.95
N THR A 952 -21.30 15.57 11.83
CA THR A 952 -20.99 16.37 10.63
C THR A 952 -21.47 17.81 10.78
N GLY A 953 -22.59 18.02 11.49
CA GLY A 953 -23.12 19.36 11.78
C GLY A 953 -23.28 19.60 13.27
N TYR A 954 -22.68 20.66 13.80
CA TYR A 954 -22.80 21.05 15.21
C TYR A 954 -22.58 22.56 15.42
N GLN A 955 -22.87 23.01 16.63
CA GLN A 955 -22.61 24.37 17.12
C GLN A 955 -21.86 24.35 18.45
N ILE A 956 -20.94 25.29 18.65
CA ILE A 956 -20.44 25.67 19.97
C ILE A 956 -21.19 26.91 20.42
N GLN A 957 -21.75 26.88 21.63
CA GLN A 957 -22.59 27.95 22.17
C GLN A 957 -22.16 28.33 23.58
N THR A 958 -22.31 29.61 23.94
CA THR A 958 -22.08 30.12 25.30
C THR A 958 -23.35 30.66 25.94
N SER A 959 -23.37 30.65 27.28
CA SER A 959 -24.46 31.18 28.09
C SER A 959 -23.96 31.68 29.45
N ASN A 960 -24.62 32.68 30.03
CA ASN A 960 -24.34 33.18 31.39
C ASN A 960 -25.32 32.61 32.43
N ASP A 961 -26.53 32.23 32.02
CA ASP A 961 -27.65 31.78 32.86
C ASP A 961 -27.91 30.27 32.74
N GLY A 962 -27.53 29.64 31.62
CA GLY A 962 -27.79 28.24 31.27
C GLY A 962 -29.03 28.06 30.38
N SER A 963 -29.79 29.13 30.16
CA SER A 963 -31.05 29.15 29.39
C SER A 963 -30.97 29.97 28.10
N THR A 964 -30.24 31.08 28.13
CA THR A 964 -30.07 31.99 27.00
C THR A 964 -28.74 31.70 26.32
N TRP A 965 -28.77 31.20 25.08
CA TRP A 965 -27.59 30.68 24.37
C TRP A 965 -27.22 31.54 23.17
N THR A 966 -25.93 31.86 23.03
CA THR A 966 -25.34 32.52 21.85
C THR A 966 -24.40 31.56 21.15
N THR A 967 -24.60 31.32 19.86
CA THR A 967 -23.70 30.50 19.05
C THR A 967 -22.41 31.28 18.74
N VAL A 968 -21.26 30.73 19.12
CA VAL A 968 -19.92 31.29 18.85
C VAL A 968 -19.17 30.58 17.72
N TYR A 969 -19.60 29.37 17.36
CA TYR A 969 -19.14 28.62 16.18
C TYR A 969 -20.24 27.70 15.66
N ALA A 970 -20.27 27.45 14.35
CA ALA A 970 -21.14 26.49 13.70
C ALA A 970 -20.42 25.83 12.51
N THR A 971 -20.64 24.54 12.31
CA THR A 971 -20.18 23.82 11.11
C THR A 971 -21.26 22.87 10.60
N THR A 972 -21.16 22.53 9.32
CA THR A 972 -21.93 21.47 8.63
C THR A 972 -21.01 20.49 7.89
N SER A 973 -19.71 20.52 8.19
CA SER A 973 -18.66 19.71 7.55
C SER A 973 -17.58 19.25 8.54
N GLY A 974 -17.96 18.94 9.79
CA GLY A 974 -17.08 18.24 10.73
C GLY A 974 -16.77 16.81 10.22
N ASP A 975 -15.54 16.35 10.43
CA ASP A 975 -15.03 15.05 9.96
C ASP A 975 -14.66 14.08 11.08
N GLY A 976 -14.77 14.49 12.35
CA GLY A 976 -14.58 13.65 13.53
C GLY A 976 -13.17 13.78 14.09
N GLY A 977 -12.65 12.74 14.75
CA GLY A 977 -11.29 12.76 15.30
C GLY A 977 -11.08 13.89 16.32
N PHE A 978 -10.27 14.88 15.97
CA PHE A 978 -9.95 16.05 16.81
C PHE A 978 -10.31 17.37 16.11
N ASP A 979 -11.47 17.94 16.44
CA ASP A 979 -11.84 19.28 15.98
C ASP A 979 -11.13 20.36 16.81
N GLU A 980 -10.29 21.17 16.16
CA GLU A 980 -9.55 22.28 16.77
C GLU A 980 -10.27 23.63 16.52
N VAL A 981 -11.32 23.91 17.29
CA VAL A 981 -12.22 25.07 17.06
C VAL A 981 -11.68 26.34 17.71
N SER A 982 -11.10 27.24 16.89
CA SER A 982 -10.69 28.58 17.33
C SER A 982 -11.87 29.56 17.35
N VAL A 983 -12.06 30.26 18.46
CA VAL A 983 -13.26 31.08 18.76
C VAL A 983 -12.93 32.35 19.57
N SER A 984 -13.92 33.21 19.78
CA SER A 984 -13.87 34.25 20.82
C SER A 984 -15.11 34.10 21.71
N GLY A 985 -14.94 33.33 22.79
CA GLY A 985 -16.02 32.92 23.68
C GLY A 985 -15.97 33.62 25.04
N SER A 986 -17.14 33.94 25.57
CA SER A 986 -17.33 34.32 26.97
C SER A 986 -18.67 33.79 27.47
N GLY A 987 -18.66 33.16 28.64
CA GLY A 987 -19.84 32.56 29.25
C GLY A 987 -19.51 31.84 30.55
N ARG A 988 -20.54 31.50 31.33
CA ARG A 988 -20.43 30.54 32.44
C ARG A 988 -20.58 29.11 31.95
N TYR A 989 -21.53 28.89 31.05
CA TYR A 989 -21.79 27.60 30.44
C TYR A 989 -21.32 27.60 28.98
N VAL A 990 -20.74 26.48 28.55
CA VAL A 990 -20.34 26.24 27.16
C VAL A 990 -20.95 24.92 26.71
N ARG A 991 -21.46 24.85 25.48
CA ARG A 991 -22.23 23.70 24.98
C ARG A 991 -21.86 23.34 23.56
N MET A 992 -21.59 22.05 23.34
CA MET A 992 -21.63 21.42 22.03
C MET A 992 -23.09 21.01 21.76
N ASN A 993 -23.65 21.45 20.64
CA ASN A 993 -25.02 21.15 20.22
C ASN A 993 -25.01 20.50 18.83
N GLY A 994 -25.22 19.18 18.79
CA GLY A 994 -25.22 18.36 17.57
C GLY A 994 -26.49 18.55 16.76
N LEU A 995 -26.32 18.88 15.48
CA LEU A 995 -27.37 19.16 14.50
C LEU A 995 -27.50 18.06 13.44
N THR A 996 -26.38 17.44 13.05
CA THR A 996 -26.35 16.37 12.04
C THR A 996 -25.28 15.35 12.41
N ARG A 997 -25.67 14.08 12.43
CA ARG A 997 -24.81 12.93 12.73
C ARG A 997 -24.04 12.47 11.50
N ALA A 998 -22.84 11.95 11.70
CA ALA A 998 -22.09 11.23 10.68
C ALA A 998 -22.53 9.77 10.49
N THR A 999 -23.14 9.17 11.53
CA THR A 999 -23.50 7.75 11.57
C THR A 999 -24.95 7.55 12.03
N THR A 1000 -25.40 6.29 12.06
CA THR A 1000 -26.70 5.89 12.61
C THR A 1000 -26.77 5.91 14.15
N TYR A 1001 -25.63 5.98 14.84
CA TYR A 1001 -25.52 5.97 16.30
C TYR A 1001 -25.87 7.34 16.92
N GLY A 1002 -25.53 7.58 18.19
CA GLY A 1002 -25.64 8.91 18.81
C GLY A 1002 -24.52 9.87 18.39
N TYR A 1003 -24.23 10.82 19.27
CA TYR A 1003 -23.03 11.64 19.29
C TYR A 1003 -22.15 11.18 20.47
N SER A 1004 -20.83 11.10 20.32
CA SER A 1004 -19.94 10.68 21.40
C SER A 1004 -18.59 11.38 21.39
N LEU A 1005 -18.14 11.80 22.59
CA LEU A 1005 -16.93 12.57 22.83
C LEU A 1005 -16.11 11.92 23.94
N TYR A 1006 -14.81 11.71 23.67
CA TYR A 1006 -13.79 11.42 24.67
C TYR A 1006 -13.40 12.69 25.47
N GLU A 1007 -13.43 13.87 24.85
CA GLU A 1007 -13.12 15.15 25.51
C GLU A 1007 -13.89 16.31 24.86
N PHE A 1008 -14.40 17.22 25.70
CA PHE A 1008 -14.98 18.52 25.36
C PHE A 1008 -14.19 19.60 26.13
N GLY A 1009 -12.99 19.87 25.63
CA GLY A 1009 -12.04 20.77 26.28
C GLY A 1009 -12.29 22.22 25.88
N VAL A 1010 -12.44 23.11 26.86
CA VAL A 1010 -12.66 24.55 26.66
C VAL A 1010 -11.42 25.30 27.14
N TYR A 1011 -10.67 25.93 26.23
CA TYR A 1011 -9.30 26.39 26.50
C TYR A 1011 -9.15 27.91 26.48
N ARG A 1012 -8.34 28.40 27.42
CA ARG A 1012 -7.71 29.71 27.37
C ARG A 1012 -6.23 29.55 27.02
N ARG A 1013 -5.91 29.75 25.75
CA ARG A 1013 -4.56 29.89 25.18
C ARG A 1013 -4.05 31.32 25.37
#